data_AF-A0AB37LUA2-F1
#
_entry.id   AF-A0AB37LUA2-F1
#
_cell.length_a   1.000
_cell.length_b   1.000
_cell.length_c   1.000
_cell.angle_alpha   90.00
_cell.angle_beta   90.00
_cell.angle_gamma   90.00
#
_symmetry.space_group_name_H-M   'P 1'
#
loop_
_entity.id
_entity.type
_entity.pdbx_description
1 polymer ?
#
loop_
_entity_poly.entity_id
_entity_poly.type
_entity_poly.pdbx_seq_one_letter_code
_entity_poly.pdbx_strand_id
1 'polypeptide(L)'
;MKSINLMVCLLATAVTTSFAAVRGLDMRLQHYQPKKFEAAVRSLQTQYKSDFQPGTEWEKVLQELEANRSQLIEGIRKGDKKAIRQAENILHELDATLLANPLIRGKQVVAIRRTLGDKARTAVGGALGIVPDNFHNNFAIPHPAEGWKNEFVSFRIEPGHIERKTIYKPQEGMIIADPEPHFDGDRMMYSSIGTNNRWHLFELNLKDGTTHQLTPEAYRDFDSFEGCYAPDGSYIFCSTGTFLGLPCTDGGSNMSGLFRYDPSIGKTRQLTYDQDSNWGPVVMENGMILYQRWEYADLPHANSRVTFTMNPDGTNQRAYYGSNSYFPTSYFDARPIPGRPSAMVGIVTGHHSTPRSGRLMIIDVNKGRREADGVVAEIPYSGRKVLPEVRDRQADGCWPRFLQPWPLNDTYFLVAMKASPESLWGLYLVDSFDNMTLICEDEGVAYLEPVLVEKRAIPPVIPDQVKPGLTTGTVFLQDVYAGDGLKGIPRGTVKKLRVGTYDFSPWRQGGLLGTIGMDGPWDIKRIIGEVDVEEDGSAIFQVPANTPVFIQPLDAEGKALQIMRSWFTAMPGEVLSCIGCHEDRNMVAIPRKVKAFGKVPQKIQEWQGKERGFSYRHEVQPVLDRYCVGCHSREDNSRPYLKGDKWITDWTSQISGSASTEYGGHFTRSYADLHRYVRRPGIESDMHMLTPMDVHADQTELMQLLAKGHYNVKLDSASMLRLACWIDFNAPFHGHRKDISTYDRTENSRRLRELYREMFGAPAHDMEWLPELPTGIAYEKPDRPMVNIGDTALKGWPLYDPEAKPYVAWSKPQNLQIALGNFQMTIEIAPGVELRMIKVPAGSFIMGSTRLPDEMPQTAVTIDKPFWIGQFEITNRQFRAFDPKHDSRDEHRHGYQFGRRGYSLNDDNQPAVRISWQQAMDYCNWLSEKTGLRFTLPDEAQWEWACRAGSSTPFWFGGQEADFSPYANMGDIKLKEFAACTAYKFYESVRIIENPNKYDDWIPRDTTYNDGGFVSEPVGRYIRSPWELFDMHGNVWEWTRSAYKPYPYRADDGRNDLAAAPGVKRVVRGGSWYDRPFRNTSSFRLPYRDYQKVYNVGFRVVMMEKE
;
A
#
# COMPACT_ATOMS: atom_id res chain seq x y z
N MET A 1 -48.58 49.23 20.16
CA MET A 1 -47.83 47.95 20.33
C MET A 1 -47.27 47.34 19.05
N LYS A 2 -47.73 47.70 17.83
CA LYS A 2 -47.13 47.19 16.57
C LYS A 2 -45.85 47.92 16.10
N SER A 3 -45.53 49.09 16.66
CA SER A 3 -44.37 49.91 16.26
C SER A 3 -43.08 49.62 17.06
N ILE A 4 -43.19 48.95 18.22
CA ILE A 4 -42.05 48.64 19.10
C ILE A 4 -41.41 47.29 18.74
N ASN A 5 -42.18 46.32 18.23
CA ASN A 5 -41.64 45.02 17.79
C ASN A 5 -40.87 45.09 16.45
N LEU A 6 -41.17 46.05 15.56
CA LEU A 6 -40.41 46.23 14.32
C LEU A 6 -39.02 46.82 14.61
N MET A 7 -38.92 47.69 15.61
CA MET A 7 -37.67 48.35 16.00
C MET A 7 -36.75 47.41 16.78
N VAL A 8 -37.30 46.51 17.62
CA VAL A 8 -36.53 45.46 18.33
C VAL A 8 -36.05 44.35 17.39
N CYS A 9 -36.81 43.98 16.36
CA CYS A 9 -36.33 43.08 15.31
C CYS A 9 -35.23 43.73 14.45
N LEU A 10 -35.39 44.99 14.03
CA LEU A 10 -34.39 45.72 13.24
C LEU A 10 -33.07 45.93 14.01
N LEU A 11 -33.13 46.20 15.32
CA LEU A 11 -31.96 46.30 16.20
C LEU A 11 -31.29 44.94 16.44
N ALA A 12 -32.05 43.84 16.56
CA ALA A 12 -31.47 42.50 16.67
C ALA A 12 -30.79 42.05 15.37
N THR A 13 -31.36 42.35 14.19
CA THR A 13 -30.70 42.13 12.88
C THR A 13 -29.52 43.06 12.63
N ALA A 14 -29.53 44.31 13.12
CA ALA A 14 -28.41 45.24 12.99
C ALA A 14 -27.23 44.86 13.92
N VAL A 15 -27.51 44.35 15.12
CA VAL A 15 -26.47 43.89 16.06
C VAL A 15 -25.85 42.58 15.58
N THR A 16 -26.63 41.66 15.00
CA THR A 16 -26.12 40.40 14.40
C THR A 16 -25.38 40.63 13.09
N THR A 17 -25.81 41.57 12.24
CA THR A 17 -25.05 41.96 11.03
C THR A 17 -23.74 42.70 11.37
N SER A 18 -23.71 43.53 12.43
CA SER A 18 -22.45 44.14 12.89
C SER A 18 -21.49 43.13 13.52
N PHE A 19 -21.99 42.06 14.14
CA PHE A 19 -21.14 40.96 14.65
C PHE A 19 -20.67 40.00 13.53
N ALA A 20 -21.42 39.88 12.43
CA ALA A 20 -21.03 39.04 11.29
C ALA A 20 -19.89 39.65 10.45
N ALA A 21 -19.85 40.98 10.30
CA ALA A 21 -18.77 41.69 9.60
C ALA A 21 -17.44 41.71 10.37
N VAL A 22 -17.48 41.56 11.71
CA VAL A 22 -16.31 41.53 12.59
C VAL A 22 -15.69 40.12 12.69
N ARG A 23 -16.43 39.08 12.31
CA ARG A 23 -15.99 37.67 12.32
C ARG A 23 -15.02 37.39 11.18
N GLY A 24 -13.74 37.30 11.49
CA GLY A 24 -12.68 36.89 10.57
C GLY A 24 -11.52 37.86 10.46
N LEU A 25 -11.71 39.13 10.83
CA LEU A 25 -10.66 40.15 10.83
C LEU A 25 -9.48 39.76 11.75
N ASP A 26 -9.77 39.22 12.94
CA ASP A 26 -8.74 38.78 13.88
C ASP A 26 -7.91 37.60 13.35
N MET A 27 -8.51 36.71 12.55
CA MET A 27 -7.79 35.63 11.87
C MET A 27 -6.96 36.16 10.71
N ARG A 28 -7.51 37.06 9.88
CA ARG A 28 -6.80 37.66 8.75
C ARG A 28 -5.55 38.42 9.19
N LEU A 29 -5.60 39.14 10.32
CA LEU A 29 -4.40 39.76 10.89
C LEU A 29 -3.29 38.74 11.16
N GLN A 30 -3.63 37.52 11.58
CA GLN A 30 -2.65 36.46 11.88
C GLN A 30 -1.96 35.89 10.64
N HIS A 31 -2.55 36.07 9.44
CA HIS A 31 -1.97 35.62 8.17
C HIS A 31 -0.71 36.41 7.80
N TYR A 32 -0.52 37.59 8.36
CA TYR A 32 0.64 38.44 8.10
C TYR A 32 1.59 38.46 9.28
N GLN A 33 2.75 37.82 9.12
CA GLN A 33 3.87 37.90 10.06
C GLN A 33 4.98 38.77 9.45
N PRO A 34 5.57 39.73 10.18
CA PRO A 34 6.48 40.72 9.60
C PRO A 34 7.58 40.13 8.71
N LYS A 35 8.35 39.16 9.23
CA LYS A 35 9.44 38.50 8.47
C LYS A 35 8.95 37.75 7.22
N LYS A 36 7.77 37.16 7.28
CA LYS A 36 7.19 36.37 6.18
C LYS A 36 6.61 37.27 5.09
N PHE A 37 5.97 38.36 5.50
CA PHE A 37 5.48 39.39 4.59
C PHE A 37 6.64 40.09 3.88
N GLU A 38 7.68 40.50 4.63
CA GLU A 38 8.91 41.07 4.05
C GLU A 38 9.57 40.10 3.06
N ALA A 39 9.60 38.79 3.36
CA ALA A 39 10.14 37.80 2.45
C ALA A 39 9.35 37.73 1.14
N ALA A 40 8.02 37.80 1.19
CA ALA A 40 7.17 37.85 0.01
C ALA A 40 7.41 39.13 -0.81
N VAL A 41 7.45 40.30 -0.17
CA VAL A 41 7.74 41.59 -0.85
C VAL A 41 9.12 41.56 -1.49
N ARG A 42 10.15 41.10 -0.77
CA ARG A 42 11.52 41.00 -1.31
C ARG A 42 11.61 40.00 -2.45
N SER A 43 10.89 38.88 -2.38
CA SER A 43 10.80 37.90 -3.46
C SER A 43 10.27 38.56 -4.73
N LEU A 44 9.15 39.29 -4.64
CA LEU A 44 8.57 40.02 -5.77
C LEU A 44 9.49 41.14 -6.28
N GLN A 45 10.10 41.93 -5.41
CA GLN A 45 11.06 42.99 -5.80
C GLN A 45 12.29 42.41 -6.51
N THR A 46 12.73 41.22 -6.12
CA THR A 46 13.88 40.54 -6.73
C THR A 46 13.53 39.97 -8.09
N GLN A 47 12.38 39.29 -8.20
CA GLN A 47 11.95 38.64 -9.44
C GLN A 47 11.38 39.63 -10.47
N TYR A 48 10.72 40.70 -10.02
CA TYR A 48 9.96 41.65 -10.86
C TYR A 48 10.33 43.12 -10.56
N LYS A 49 11.64 43.43 -10.55
CA LYS A 49 12.18 44.72 -10.12
C LYS A 49 11.57 45.96 -10.82
N SER A 50 11.22 45.84 -12.11
CA SER A 50 10.59 46.92 -12.87
C SER A 50 9.10 47.06 -12.61
N ASP A 51 8.43 45.95 -12.29
CA ASP A 51 6.97 45.85 -12.36
C ASP A 51 6.33 45.84 -10.96
N PHE A 52 7.13 45.61 -9.91
CA PHE A 52 6.68 45.59 -8.52
C PHE A 52 7.43 46.62 -7.66
N GLN A 53 6.77 47.76 -7.44
CA GLN A 53 7.26 48.84 -6.55
C GLN A 53 6.12 49.31 -5.62
N PRO A 54 5.81 48.58 -4.53
CA PRO A 54 4.64 48.84 -3.68
C PRO A 54 4.76 50.07 -2.76
N GLY A 55 5.73 50.97 -2.99
CA GLY A 55 6.05 52.06 -2.07
C GLY A 55 6.65 51.57 -0.74
N THR A 56 6.64 52.43 0.27
CA THR A 56 7.21 52.17 1.62
C THR A 56 6.16 52.22 2.74
N GLU A 57 4.89 52.42 2.43
CA GLU A 57 3.85 52.61 3.45
C GLU A 57 3.52 51.31 4.17
N TRP A 58 3.54 50.19 3.45
CA TRP A 58 3.41 48.85 4.02
C TRP A 58 4.42 48.56 5.14
N GLU A 59 5.64 49.14 5.11
CA GLU A 59 6.63 48.94 6.16
C GLU A 59 6.15 49.51 7.50
N LYS A 60 5.56 50.71 7.48
CA LYS A 60 5.01 51.35 8.67
C LYS A 60 3.79 50.60 9.20
N VAL A 61 2.90 50.21 8.29
CA VAL A 61 1.67 49.47 8.64
C VAL A 61 2.00 48.08 9.19
N LEU A 62 3.04 47.42 8.68
CA LEU A 62 3.51 46.14 9.18
C LEU A 62 4.10 46.25 10.59
N GLN A 63 4.88 47.30 10.85
CA GLN A 63 5.38 47.62 12.19
C GLN A 63 4.24 47.96 13.16
N GLU A 64 3.22 48.69 12.68
CA GLU A 64 2.02 48.99 13.47
C GLU A 64 1.26 47.70 13.84
N LEU A 65 1.10 46.78 12.89
CA LEU A 65 0.52 45.46 13.15
C LEU A 65 1.34 44.70 14.18
N GLU A 66 2.67 44.65 14.04
CA GLU A 66 3.55 43.96 14.98
C GLU A 66 3.43 44.52 16.40
N ALA A 67 3.43 45.85 16.55
CA ALA A 67 3.35 46.52 17.84
C ALA A 67 1.98 46.35 18.53
N ASN A 68 0.89 46.30 17.75
CA ASN A 68 -0.47 46.40 18.30
C ASN A 68 -1.30 45.11 18.15
N ARG A 69 -0.76 44.02 17.59
CA ARG A 69 -1.51 42.80 17.21
C ARG A 69 -2.46 42.29 18.30
N SER A 70 -1.95 42.07 19.50
CA SER A 70 -2.76 41.51 20.59
C SER A 70 -3.90 42.43 21.01
N GLN A 71 -3.64 43.75 21.05
CA GLN A 71 -4.64 44.76 21.38
C GLN A 71 -5.71 44.85 20.29
N LEU A 72 -5.30 44.80 19.02
CA LEU A 72 -6.22 44.79 17.87
C LEU A 72 -7.12 43.55 17.90
N ILE A 73 -6.55 42.35 18.09
CA ILE A 73 -7.31 41.09 18.17
C ILE A 73 -8.31 41.12 19.33
N GLU A 74 -7.88 41.56 20.52
CA GLU A 74 -8.76 41.66 21.68
C GLU A 74 -9.87 42.70 21.47
N GLY A 75 -9.53 43.86 20.89
CA GLY A 75 -10.48 44.91 20.54
C GLY A 75 -11.52 44.44 19.52
N ILE A 76 -11.10 43.76 18.45
CA ILE A 76 -12.00 43.15 17.45
C ILE A 76 -12.96 42.17 18.13
N ARG A 77 -12.47 41.27 18.97
CA ARG A 77 -13.30 40.29 19.69
C ARG A 77 -14.30 40.93 20.65
N LYS A 78 -13.97 42.10 21.20
CA LYS A 78 -14.86 42.92 22.04
C LYS A 78 -15.79 43.84 21.26
N GLY A 79 -15.68 43.88 19.92
CA GLY A 79 -16.47 44.77 19.08
C GLY A 79 -16.05 46.24 19.15
N ASP A 80 -14.81 46.54 19.53
CA ASP A 80 -14.27 47.90 19.53
C ASP A 80 -14.15 48.43 18.10
N LYS A 81 -15.00 49.39 17.75
CA LYS A 81 -15.04 50.04 16.44
C LYS A 81 -13.71 50.67 16.03
N LYS A 82 -12.91 51.16 16.99
CA LYS A 82 -11.61 51.76 16.68
C LYS A 82 -10.61 50.68 16.27
N ALA A 83 -10.54 49.60 17.04
CA ALA A 83 -9.69 48.45 16.72
C ALA A 83 -10.09 47.79 15.39
N ILE A 84 -11.39 47.66 15.12
CA ILE A 84 -11.91 47.13 13.84
C ILE A 84 -11.45 47.99 12.67
N ARG A 85 -11.69 49.31 12.73
CA ARG A 85 -11.30 50.23 11.65
C ARG A 85 -9.78 50.28 11.44
N GLN A 86 -9.01 50.22 12.52
CA GLN A 86 -7.56 50.17 12.45
C GLN A 86 -7.09 48.87 11.78
N ALA A 87 -7.68 47.73 12.12
CA ALA A 87 -7.39 46.45 11.49
C ALA A 87 -7.78 46.42 10.01
N GLU A 88 -8.92 46.99 9.62
CA GLU A 88 -9.35 47.11 8.23
C GLU A 88 -8.35 47.94 7.40
N ASN A 89 -7.87 49.07 7.94
CA ASN A 89 -6.86 49.89 7.28
C ASN A 89 -5.53 49.13 7.11
N ILE A 90 -5.08 48.44 8.16
CA ILE A 90 -3.87 47.62 8.12
C ILE A 90 -3.98 46.55 7.04
N LEU A 91 -5.08 45.78 7.06
CA LEU A 91 -5.30 44.72 6.09
C LEU A 91 -5.42 45.26 4.67
N HIS A 92 -6.10 46.40 4.46
CA HIS A 92 -6.22 47.02 3.15
C HIS A 92 -4.84 47.33 2.53
N GLU A 93 -3.92 47.93 3.29
CA GLU A 93 -2.58 48.26 2.80
C GLU A 93 -1.74 47.00 2.53
N LEU A 94 -1.76 46.02 3.45
CA LEU A 94 -0.99 44.79 3.31
C LEU A 94 -1.51 43.91 2.17
N ASP A 95 -2.83 43.79 2.01
CA ASP A 95 -3.45 43.09 0.89
C ASP A 95 -3.10 43.81 -0.43
N ALA A 96 -3.30 45.13 -0.51
CA ALA A 96 -3.00 45.89 -1.73
C ALA A 96 -1.53 45.76 -2.15
N THR A 97 -0.62 45.70 -1.18
CA THR A 97 0.81 45.48 -1.41
C THR A 97 1.09 44.14 -2.08
N LEU A 98 0.54 43.03 -1.56
CA LEU A 98 0.75 41.71 -2.17
C LEU A 98 -0.10 41.48 -3.42
N LEU A 99 -1.26 42.13 -3.56
CA LEU A 99 -2.07 42.10 -4.77
C LEU A 99 -1.52 42.96 -5.91
N ALA A 100 -0.55 43.84 -5.63
CA ALA A 100 0.27 44.49 -6.65
C ALA A 100 1.22 43.51 -7.38
N ASN A 101 1.24 42.22 -6.99
CA ASN A 101 2.02 41.16 -7.61
C ASN A 101 1.78 41.09 -9.14
N PRO A 102 2.82 41.27 -9.97
CA PRO A 102 2.72 41.25 -11.44
C PRO A 102 2.18 39.94 -12.03
N LEU A 103 2.22 38.84 -11.26
CA LEU A 103 1.66 37.56 -11.68
C LEU A 103 0.13 37.57 -11.76
N ILE A 104 -0.55 38.47 -11.05
CA ILE A 104 -2.02 38.57 -11.02
C ILE A 104 -2.54 39.98 -11.34
N ARG A 105 -1.75 41.01 -11.11
CA ARG A 105 -2.17 42.40 -11.28
C ARG A 105 -2.60 42.67 -12.71
N GLY A 106 -3.80 43.22 -12.87
CA GLY A 106 -4.41 43.53 -14.16
C GLY A 106 -4.80 42.33 -15.00
N LYS A 107 -4.49 41.10 -14.55
CA LYS A 107 -4.84 39.85 -15.24
C LYS A 107 -6.25 39.40 -14.88
N GLN A 108 -6.78 38.50 -15.71
CA GLN A 108 -8.10 37.94 -15.53
C GLN A 108 -8.03 36.65 -14.70
N VAL A 109 -8.66 36.64 -13.54
CA VAL A 109 -8.88 35.42 -12.74
C VAL A 109 -10.33 35.01 -12.87
N VAL A 110 -10.61 33.79 -13.33
CA VAL A 110 -11.97 33.25 -13.39
C VAL A 110 -12.18 32.28 -12.22
N ALA A 111 -13.35 32.33 -11.61
CA ALA A 111 -13.75 31.38 -10.57
C ALA A 111 -15.25 31.08 -10.65
N ILE A 112 -15.66 29.98 -10.02
CA ILE A 112 -17.08 29.66 -9.83
C ILE A 112 -17.59 30.44 -8.62
N ARG A 113 -18.65 31.23 -8.82
CA ARG A 113 -19.42 31.85 -7.74
C ARG A 113 -20.66 31.00 -7.48
N ARG A 114 -20.74 30.36 -6.32
CA ARG A 114 -21.86 29.49 -5.93
C ARG A 114 -22.67 30.11 -4.79
N THR A 115 -23.96 30.32 -5.01
CA THR A 115 -24.86 30.93 -4.02
C THR A 115 -25.43 29.85 -3.11
N LEU A 116 -25.10 29.92 -1.82
CA LEU A 116 -25.44 28.92 -0.81
C LEU A 116 -26.40 29.45 0.27
N GLY A 117 -26.57 30.77 0.35
CA GLY A 117 -27.36 31.42 1.41
C GLY A 117 -26.81 31.09 2.80
N ASP A 118 -27.68 30.80 3.76
CA ASP A 118 -27.30 30.55 5.16
C ASP A 118 -26.33 29.37 5.35
N LYS A 119 -26.16 28.51 4.33
CA LYS A 119 -25.23 27.38 4.36
C LYS A 119 -23.78 27.75 4.01
N ALA A 120 -23.50 28.96 3.53
CA ALA A 120 -22.18 29.31 3.00
C ALA A 120 -21.02 29.09 4.00
N ARG A 121 -21.29 29.30 5.30
CA ARG A 121 -20.31 29.12 6.38
C ARG A 121 -20.12 27.67 6.82
N THR A 122 -21.02 26.76 6.47
CA THR A 122 -20.94 25.33 6.88
C THR A 122 -20.75 24.38 5.70
N ALA A 123 -20.91 24.86 4.47
CA ALA A 123 -20.81 24.05 3.27
C ALA A 123 -19.41 23.48 3.05
N VAL A 124 -19.37 22.17 2.80
CA VAL A 124 -18.20 21.36 2.42
C VAL A 124 -18.65 20.25 1.47
N GLY A 125 -17.73 19.70 0.67
CA GLY A 125 -17.99 18.55 -0.21
C GLY A 125 -19.22 18.72 -1.11
N GLY A 126 -20.17 17.78 -1.04
CA GLY A 126 -21.42 17.78 -1.82
C GLY A 126 -22.17 19.10 -1.85
N ALA A 127 -22.23 19.83 -0.73
CA ALA A 127 -22.93 21.12 -0.67
C ALA A 127 -22.24 22.23 -1.50
N LEU A 128 -20.96 22.07 -1.80
CA LEU A 128 -20.19 22.95 -2.66
C LEU A 128 -20.27 22.56 -4.14
N GLY A 129 -20.97 21.49 -4.52
CA GLY A 129 -20.88 20.95 -5.88
C GLY A 129 -19.56 20.23 -6.15
N ILE A 130 -18.93 19.72 -5.09
CA ILE A 130 -17.76 18.85 -5.11
C ILE A 130 -18.23 17.45 -4.72
N VAL A 131 -17.51 16.40 -5.11
CA VAL A 131 -17.91 15.02 -4.77
C VAL A 131 -18.10 14.82 -3.26
N PRO A 132 -19.09 14.01 -2.81
CA PRO A 132 -19.39 13.83 -1.39
C PRO A 132 -18.31 13.12 -0.57
N ASP A 133 -17.50 12.26 -1.22
CA ASP A 133 -16.40 11.51 -0.60
C ASP A 133 -15.22 11.41 -1.56
N ASN A 134 -14.02 11.12 -1.04
CA ASN A 134 -12.78 11.11 -1.82
C ASN A 134 -12.61 9.88 -2.74
N PHE A 135 -13.52 8.91 -2.68
CA PHE A 135 -13.59 7.79 -3.62
C PHE A 135 -14.70 7.94 -4.67
N HIS A 136 -15.50 9.03 -4.59
CA HIS A 136 -16.55 9.32 -5.55
C HIS A 136 -16.05 10.16 -6.73
N ASN A 137 -16.82 10.11 -7.82
CA ASN A 137 -16.64 10.90 -9.05
C ASN A 137 -17.82 11.87 -9.23
N ASN A 138 -17.76 12.74 -10.24
CA ASN A 138 -18.76 13.81 -10.43
C ASN A 138 -20.21 13.32 -10.55
N PHE A 139 -20.46 12.08 -10.99
CA PHE A 139 -21.81 11.49 -11.02
C PHE A 139 -22.47 11.40 -9.63
N ALA A 140 -21.69 11.41 -8.54
CA ALA A 140 -22.19 11.41 -7.17
C ALA A 140 -22.61 12.82 -6.69
N ILE A 141 -22.30 13.87 -7.46
CA ILE A 141 -22.77 15.22 -7.18
C ILE A 141 -24.27 15.29 -7.49
N PRO A 142 -25.09 15.89 -6.60
CA PRO A 142 -26.53 15.96 -6.80
C PRO A 142 -26.96 16.58 -8.13
N HIS A 143 -27.98 15.97 -8.74
CA HIS A 143 -28.47 16.30 -10.08
C HIS A 143 -28.98 17.75 -10.19
N PRO A 144 -28.94 18.40 -11.38
CA PRO A 144 -29.53 19.73 -11.61
C PRO A 144 -30.95 20.00 -11.11
N ALA A 145 -31.75 18.95 -10.93
CA ALA A 145 -33.09 19.05 -10.33
C ALA A 145 -33.06 19.60 -8.89
N GLU A 146 -31.90 19.58 -8.23
CA GLU A 146 -31.65 20.15 -6.90
C GLU A 146 -31.46 21.67 -6.91
N GLY A 147 -31.53 22.31 -8.09
CA GLY A 147 -31.64 23.77 -8.19
C GLY A 147 -30.34 24.54 -7.97
N TRP A 148 -29.22 24.10 -8.57
CA TRP A 148 -27.94 24.79 -8.46
C TRP A 148 -28.02 26.26 -8.91
N LYS A 149 -27.43 27.14 -8.08
CA LYS A 149 -27.26 28.58 -8.36
C LYS A 149 -25.79 28.93 -8.39
N ASN A 150 -25.20 28.87 -9.58
CA ASN A 150 -23.79 29.21 -9.81
C ASN A 150 -23.60 29.98 -11.11
N GLU A 151 -22.48 30.68 -11.20
CA GLU A 151 -22.05 31.43 -12.38
C GLU A 151 -20.51 31.46 -12.44
N PHE A 152 -19.95 31.59 -13.64
CA PHE A 152 -18.55 31.97 -13.77
C PHE A 152 -18.43 33.48 -13.62
N VAL A 153 -17.55 33.90 -12.71
CA VAL A 153 -17.18 35.30 -12.53
C VAL A 153 -15.72 35.50 -12.88
N SER A 154 -15.45 36.62 -13.51
CA SER A 154 -14.12 37.14 -13.80
C SER A 154 -13.78 38.21 -12.79
N PHE A 155 -12.55 38.17 -12.27
CA PHE A 155 -11.94 39.17 -11.42
C PHE A 155 -10.78 39.82 -12.15
N ARG A 156 -10.76 41.15 -12.17
CA ARG A 156 -9.58 41.93 -12.53
C ARG A 156 -9.04 42.56 -11.26
N ILE A 157 -7.82 42.19 -10.90
CA ILE A 157 -7.22 42.52 -9.61
C ILE A 157 -6.28 43.72 -9.79
N GLU A 158 -6.58 44.82 -9.14
CA GLU A 158 -5.69 45.98 -9.00
C GLU A 158 -5.42 46.27 -7.52
N PRO A 159 -4.31 46.93 -7.16
CA PRO A 159 -4.02 47.29 -5.78
C PRO A 159 -5.14 48.15 -5.18
N GLY A 160 -5.79 47.66 -4.12
CA GLY A 160 -6.89 48.33 -3.44
C GLY A 160 -8.24 48.33 -4.19
N HIS A 161 -8.32 47.72 -5.38
CA HIS A 161 -9.55 47.66 -6.19
C HIS A 161 -9.69 46.35 -6.95
N ILE A 162 -10.81 45.65 -6.77
CA ILE A 162 -11.09 44.39 -7.45
C ILE A 162 -12.38 44.55 -8.24
N GLU A 163 -12.27 44.49 -9.57
CA GLU A 163 -13.41 44.53 -10.47
C GLU A 163 -13.93 43.09 -10.67
N ARG A 164 -15.24 42.88 -10.49
CA ARG A 164 -15.89 41.59 -10.71
C ARG A 164 -16.95 41.70 -11.79
N LYS A 165 -16.94 40.76 -12.73
CA LYS A 165 -17.91 40.66 -13.82
C LYS A 165 -18.39 39.22 -13.98
N THR A 166 -19.70 38.99 -14.03
CA THR A 166 -20.24 37.69 -14.46
C THR A 166 -19.95 37.50 -15.95
N ILE A 167 -19.31 36.39 -16.31
CA ILE A 167 -18.99 36.05 -17.71
C ILE A 167 -19.96 35.01 -18.28
N TYR A 168 -20.50 34.12 -17.45
CA TYR A 168 -21.45 33.11 -17.87
C TYR A 168 -22.33 32.66 -16.72
N LYS A 169 -23.63 32.51 -17.00
CA LYS A 169 -24.60 31.92 -16.09
C LYS A 169 -25.31 30.77 -16.82
N PRO A 170 -25.20 29.53 -16.32
CA PRO A 170 -25.90 28.40 -16.94
C PRO A 170 -27.41 28.52 -16.73
N GLN A 171 -28.16 27.67 -17.44
CA GLN A 171 -29.60 27.51 -17.19
C GLN A 171 -29.85 27.22 -15.70
N GLU A 172 -30.96 27.74 -15.16
CA GLU A 172 -31.32 27.52 -13.77
C GLU A 172 -31.34 26.03 -13.42
N GLY A 173 -30.71 25.68 -12.29
CA GLY A 173 -30.55 24.31 -11.85
C GLY A 173 -29.26 23.64 -12.33
N MET A 174 -28.64 24.11 -13.41
CA MET A 174 -27.45 23.46 -13.96
C MET A 174 -26.18 23.79 -13.18
N ILE A 175 -25.40 22.75 -12.90
CA ILE A 175 -24.10 22.87 -12.24
C ILE A 175 -23.00 23.17 -13.26
N ILE A 176 -22.01 23.98 -12.87
CA ILE A 176 -20.72 24.13 -13.57
C ILE A 176 -19.60 23.68 -12.63
N ALA A 177 -18.59 23.01 -13.18
CA ALA A 177 -17.42 22.52 -12.45
C ALA A 177 -16.21 22.38 -13.41
N ASP A 178 -15.04 22.17 -12.86
CA ASP A 178 -13.78 21.82 -13.54
C ASP A 178 -13.36 22.82 -14.65
N PRO A 179 -13.25 24.13 -14.36
CA PRO A 179 -12.77 25.10 -15.34
C PRO A 179 -11.31 24.83 -15.72
N GLU A 180 -11.04 24.72 -17.02
CA GLU A 180 -9.69 24.57 -17.57
C GLU A 180 -9.49 25.58 -18.71
N PRO A 181 -8.70 26.65 -18.52
CA PRO A 181 -8.43 27.62 -19.58
C PRO A 181 -7.69 26.99 -20.76
N HIS A 182 -8.07 27.35 -21.98
CA HIS A 182 -7.30 27.01 -23.17
C HIS A 182 -5.99 27.81 -23.23
N PHE A 183 -5.01 27.35 -24.00
CA PHE A 183 -3.70 27.99 -24.11
C PHE A 183 -3.74 29.40 -24.73
N ASP A 184 -4.76 29.73 -25.52
CA ASP A 184 -4.90 31.05 -26.15
C ASP A 184 -5.35 32.16 -25.18
N GLY A 185 -5.95 31.79 -24.04
CA GLY A 185 -6.54 32.73 -23.08
C GLY A 185 -7.90 33.29 -23.50
N ASP A 186 -8.51 32.80 -24.58
CA ASP A 186 -9.77 33.32 -25.13
C ASP A 186 -10.97 32.40 -24.82
N ARG A 187 -10.71 31.13 -24.48
CA ARG A 187 -11.74 30.12 -24.24
C ARG A 187 -11.37 29.21 -23.07
N MET A 188 -12.36 28.51 -22.50
CA MET A 188 -12.20 27.69 -21.29
C MET A 188 -13.12 26.47 -21.34
N MET A 189 -12.60 25.29 -21.02
CA MET A 189 -13.37 24.05 -20.85
C MET A 189 -14.03 24.04 -19.46
N TYR A 190 -15.19 23.41 -19.34
CA TYR A 190 -15.81 23.08 -18.05
C TYR A 190 -16.72 21.85 -18.16
N SER A 191 -17.03 21.23 -17.03
CA SER A 191 -18.00 20.14 -16.90
C SER A 191 -19.39 20.67 -16.56
N SER A 192 -20.43 20.11 -17.19
CA SER A 192 -21.84 20.34 -16.81
C SER A 192 -22.71 19.18 -17.27
N ILE A 193 -24.01 19.25 -16.97
CA ILE A 193 -24.98 18.28 -17.49
C ILE A 193 -25.40 18.73 -18.89
N GLY A 194 -25.30 17.84 -19.87
CA GLY A 194 -25.60 18.11 -21.27
C GLY A 194 -26.68 17.19 -21.82
N THR A 195 -26.50 16.80 -23.09
CA THR A 195 -27.39 15.87 -23.77
C THR A 195 -27.59 14.57 -22.99
N ASN A 196 -28.74 13.91 -23.18
CA ASN A 196 -29.08 12.65 -22.51
C ASN A 196 -29.06 12.69 -20.97
N ASN A 197 -29.02 13.89 -20.38
CA ASN A 197 -28.97 14.08 -18.94
C ASN A 197 -27.72 13.42 -18.32
N ARG A 198 -26.57 13.57 -19.00
CA ARG A 198 -25.25 13.06 -18.59
C ARG A 198 -24.27 14.19 -18.34
N TRP A 199 -23.21 13.92 -17.59
CA TRP A 199 -22.07 14.83 -17.53
C TRP A 199 -21.38 14.88 -18.90
N HIS A 200 -21.14 16.10 -19.38
CA HIS A 200 -20.44 16.41 -20.61
C HIS A 200 -19.42 17.52 -20.38
N LEU A 201 -18.44 17.62 -21.29
CA LEU A 201 -17.54 18.77 -21.36
C LEU A 201 -18.16 19.84 -22.27
N PHE A 202 -17.95 21.09 -21.90
CA PHE A 202 -18.38 22.27 -22.62
C PHE A 202 -17.20 23.22 -22.80
N GLU A 203 -17.26 24.08 -23.81
CA GLU A 203 -16.30 25.16 -24.02
C GLU A 203 -17.02 26.51 -23.99
N LEU A 204 -16.55 27.38 -23.10
CA LEU A 204 -16.99 28.76 -22.94
C LEU A 204 -16.03 29.71 -23.68
N ASN A 205 -16.58 30.56 -24.54
CA ASN A 205 -15.87 31.71 -25.10
C ASN A 205 -15.88 32.85 -24.07
N LEU A 206 -14.69 33.28 -23.64
CA LEU A 206 -14.53 34.26 -22.56
C LEU A 206 -14.81 35.70 -23.00
N LYS A 207 -14.89 35.96 -24.31
CA LYS A 207 -15.16 37.30 -24.86
C LYS A 207 -16.64 37.65 -24.88
N ASP A 208 -17.47 36.71 -25.31
CA ASP A 208 -18.91 36.93 -25.52
C ASP A 208 -19.81 36.10 -24.60
N GLY A 209 -19.25 35.14 -23.84
CA GLY A 209 -19.99 34.30 -22.90
C GLY A 209 -20.78 33.17 -23.57
N THR A 210 -20.57 32.91 -24.87
CA THR A 210 -21.22 31.79 -25.58
C THR A 210 -20.59 30.45 -25.21
N THR A 211 -21.41 29.40 -25.13
CA THR A 211 -20.97 28.05 -24.75
C THR A 211 -21.51 26.99 -25.70
N HIS A 212 -20.77 25.91 -25.90
CA HIS A 212 -21.21 24.72 -26.64
C HIS A 212 -20.64 23.44 -26.04
N GLN A 213 -21.31 22.31 -26.28
CA GLN A 213 -20.89 20.99 -25.82
C GLN A 213 -19.71 20.48 -26.68
N LEU A 214 -18.63 20.02 -26.04
CA LEU A 214 -17.46 19.44 -26.69
C LEU A 214 -17.58 17.92 -26.91
N THR A 215 -18.11 17.20 -25.91
CA THR A 215 -18.25 15.75 -26.02
C THR A 215 -19.45 15.36 -26.89
N PRO A 216 -19.36 14.29 -27.70
CA PRO A 216 -20.42 13.86 -28.61
C PRO A 216 -21.78 13.62 -27.93
N GLU A 217 -22.87 14.00 -28.60
CA GLU A 217 -24.24 13.67 -28.19
C GLU A 217 -24.53 12.15 -28.18
N ALA A 218 -23.68 11.38 -28.85
CA ALA A 218 -23.75 9.92 -28.87
C ALA A 218 -23.41 9.28 -27.51
N TYR A 219 -22.84 10.03 -26.55
CA TYR A 219 -22.54 9.54 -25.22
C TYR A 219 -23.81 9.50 -24.36
N ARG A 220 -24.54 8.38 -24.41
CA ARG A 220 -25.88 8.25 -23.78
C ARG A 220 -25.86 7.53 -22.43
N ASP A 221 -24.91 6.61 -22.26
CA ASP A 221 -24.92 5.64 -21.16
C ASP A 221 -23.80 5.87 -20.12
N PHE A 222 -22.99 6.90 -20.29
CA PHE A 222 -21.86 7.21 -19.42
C PHE A 222 -21.63 8.71 -19.31
N ASP A 223 -20.88 9.09 -18.28
CA ASP A 223 -20.58 10.46 -17.88
C ASP A 223 -19.17 10.84 -18.36
N SER A 224 -18.96 12.10 -18.76
CA SER A 224 -17.67 12.67 -19.15
C SER A 224 -17.47 14.01 -18.44
N PHE A 225 -16.39 14.14 -17.68
CA PHE A 225 -16.12 15.29 -16.81
C PHE A 225 -14.61 15.45 -16.60
N GLU A 226 -14.19 16.56 -15.97
CA GLU A 226 -12.81 16.83 -15.55
C GLU A 226 -11.79 16.57 -16.68
N GLY A 227 -11.66 17.54 -17.59
CA GLY A 227 -10.85 17.42 -18.79
C GLY A 227 -9.75 18.45 -18.94
N CYS A 228 -8.79 18.17 -19.83
CA CYS A 228 -7.79 19.10 -20.29
C CYS A 228 -7.61 19.10 -21.81
N TYR A 229 -7.12 20.22 -22.32
CA TYR A 229 -6.74 20.41 -23.72
C TYR A 229 -5.39 19.78 -24.01
N ALA A 230 -5.32 18.88 -25.00
CA ALA A 230 -4.05 18.38 -25.49
C ALA A 230 -3.45 19.35 -26.54
N PRO A 231 -2.12 19.40 -26.68
CA PRO A 231 -1.46 20.32 -27.62
C PRO A 231 -1.81 20.14 -29.11
N ASP A 232 -2.34 18.98 -29.48
CA ASP A 232 -2.73 18.64 -30.85
C ASP A 232 -4.19 19.01 -31.18
N GLY A 233 -4.90 19.63 -30.24
CA GLY A 233 -6.31 20.02 -30.39
C GLY A 233 -7.31 18.93 -29.98
N SER A 234 -6.84 17.76 -29.55
CA SER A 234 -7.68 16.76 -28.87
C SER A 234 -7.92 17.13 -27.41
N TYR A 235 -8.85 16.44 -26.75
CA TYR A 235 -9.15 16.65 -25.33
C TYR A 235 -9.09 15.32 -24.57
N ILE A 236 -8.56 15.35 -23.35
CA ILE A 236 -8.47 14.19 -22.45
C ILE A 236 -9.34 14.43 -21.23
N PHE A 237 -10.11 13.44 -20.79
CA PHE A 237 -11.11 13.62 -19.73
C PHE A 237 -11.39 12.34 -18.95
N CYS A 238 -11.94 12.50 -17.74
CA CYS A 238 -12.46 11.41 -16.92
C CYS A 238 -13.82 10.93 -17.44
N SER A 239 -14.03 9.62 -17.51
CA SER A 239 -15.33 9.06 -17.91
C SER A 239 -15.69 7.74 -17.26
N THR A 240 -16.99 7.56 -16.96
CA THR A 240 -17.56 6.28 -16.49
C THR A 240 -17.77 5.24 -17.59
N GLY A 241 -17.30 5.51 -18.81
CA GLY A 241 -17.34 4.61 -19.97
C GLY A 241 -16.52 3.32 -19.81
N THR A 242 -15.83 3.12 -18.68
CA THR A 242 -15.21 1.83 -18.34
C THR A 242 -16.26 0.77 -17.98
N PHE A 243 -17.43 1.21 -17.50
CA PHE A 243 -18.49 0.38 -16.94
C PHE A 243 -18.03 -0.57 -15.83
N LEU A 244 -16.96 -0.19 -15.12
CA LEU A 244 -16.44 -0.87 -13.94
C LEU A 244 -17.07 -0.31 -12.67
N GLY A 245 -17.24 -1.19 -11.69
CA GLY A 245 -17.76 -0.88 -10.36
C GLY A 245 -16.66 -0.98 -9.32
N LEU A 246 -16.71 -0.09 -8.33
CA LEU A 246 -15.73 -0.04 -7.25
C LEU A 246 -15.74 -1.33 -6.39
N PRO A 247 -14.63 -2.10 -6.32
CA PRO A 247 -14.57 -3.33 -5.55
C PRO A 247 -14.98 -3.21 -4.07
N CYS A 248 -14.55 -2.16 -3.37
CA CYS A 248 -14.83 -1.95 -1.94
C CYS A 248 -16.26 -1.49 -1.62
N THR A 249 -17.08 -1.18 -2.63
CA THR A 249 -18.52 -0.90 -2.46
C THR A 249 -19.40 -1.94 -3.15
N ASP A 250 -18.87 -3.16 -3.32
CA ASP A 250 -19.55 -4.27 -4.01
C ASP A 250 -19.98 -3.90 -5.45
N GLY A 251 -19.13 -3.14 -6.14
CA GLY A 251 -19.42 -2.61 -7.47
C GLY A 251 -20.55 -1.57 -7.49
N GLY A 252 -20.92 -1.00 -6.35
CA GLY A 252 -22.03 -0.06 -6.19
C GLY A 252 -21.74 1.35 -6.72
N SER A 253 -20.47 1.75 -6.77
CA SER A 253 -20.03 3.06 -7.28
C SER A 253 -19.38 2.94 -8.65
N ASN A 254 -19.69 3.84 -9.57
CA ASN A 254 -19.10 3.84 -10.92
C ASN A 254 -17.65 4.32 -10.89
N MET A 255 -16.76 3.62 -11.58
CA MET A 255 -15.37 4.03 -11.74
C MET A 255 -15.16 4.91 -12.97
N SER A 256 -14.17 5.81 -12.91
CA SER A 256 -13.74 6.63 -14.06
C SER A 256 -12.39 6.18 -14.62
N GLY A 257 -12.30 6.06 -15.94
CA GLY A 257 -11.01 5.99 -16.65
C GLY A 257 -10.72 7.30 -17.36
N LEU A 258 -9.54 7.41 -17.95
CA LEU A 258 -9.18 8.53 -18.84
C LEU A 258 -9.45 8.16 -20.29
N PHE A 259 -10.04 9.08 -21.02
CA PHE A 259 -10.40 8.94 -22.42
C PHE A 259 -9.89 10.14 -23.21
N ARG A 260 -9.53 9.93 -24.47
CA ARG A 260 -9.18 10.97 -25.44
C ARG A 260 -10.26 11.07 -26.49
N TYR A 261 -10.68 12.29 -26.83
CA TYR A 261 -11.53 12.56 -27.97
C TYR A 261 -10.79 13.48 -28.95
N ASP A 262 -10.68 13.04 -30.20
CA ASP A 262 -10.14 13.81 -31.31
C ASP A 262 -11.30 14.37 -32.14
N PRO A 263 -11.59 15.68 -32.03
CA PRO A 263 -12.70 16.29 -32.77
C PRO A 263 -12.45 16.38 -34.28
N SER A 264 -11.20 16.30 -34.74
CA SER A 264 -10.86 16.41 -36.18
C SER A 264 -11.31 15.19 -36.99
N ILE A 265 -11.39 14.03 -36.33
CA ILE A 265 -11.80 12.76 -36.93
C ILE A 265 -13.01 12.12 -36.22
N GLY A 266 -13.53 12.74 -35.16
CA GLY A 266 -14.69 12.28 -34.41
C GLY A 266 -14.47 10.94 -33.70
N LYS A 267 -13.27 10.67 -33.17
CA LYS A 267 -12.93 9.39 -32.53
C LYS A 267 -12.62 9.52 -31.05
N THR A 268 -13.09 8.55 -30.30
CA THR A 268 -12.84 8.38 -28.87
C THR A 268 -11.89 7.20 -28.66
N ARG A 269 -11.05 7.25 -27.62
CA ARG A 269 -10.20 6.14 -27.21
C ARG A 269 -10.06 6.13 -25.70
N GLN A 270 -10.15 4.95 -25.09
CA GLN A 270 -9.80 4.75 -23.69
C GLN A 270 -8.28 4.73 -23.54
N LEU A 271 -7.75 5.47 -22.57
CA LEU A 271 -6.33 5.57 -22.29
C LEU A 271 -5.91 4.73 -21.07
N THR A 272 -6.79 4.54 -20.10
CA THR A 272 -6.47 3.78 -18.89
C THR A 272 -7.41 2.59 -18.71
N TYR A 273 -6.84 1.44 -18.34
CA TYR A 273 -7.54 0.16 -18.18
C TYR A 273 -7.32 -0.35 -16.75
N ASP A 274 -7.73 0.48 -15.79
CA ASP A 274 -7.41 0.34 -14.38
C ASP A 274 -8.57 -0.30 -13.59
N GLN A 275 -8.24 -0.86 -12.42
CA GLN A 275 -9.20 -1.43 -11.46
C GLN A 275 -10.20 -0.37 -10.96
N ASP A 276 -9.66 0.81 -10.63
CA ASP A 276 -10.36 1.89 -9.95
C ASP A 276 -10.21 3.22 -10.71
N SER A 277 -10.70 4.30 -10.08
CA SER A 277 -10.84 5.59 -10.74
C SER A 277 -9.52 6.31 -10.98
N ASN A 278 -9.44 6.98 -12.13
CA ASN A 278 -8.46 8.01 -12.44
C ASN A 278 -9.10 9.41 -12.36
N TRP A 279 -8.29 10.42 -12.02
CA TRP A 279 -8.72 11.82 -11.84
C TRP A 279 -7.70 12.84 -12.34
N GLY A 280 -8.17 14.06 -12.54
CA GLY A 280 -7.36 15.27 -12.71
C GLY A 280 -6.31 15.21 -13.81
N PRO A 281 -6.65 14.84 -15.06
CA PRO A 281 -5.69 14.90 -16.15
C PRO A 281 -5.30 16.35 -16.44
N VAL A 282 -4.01 16.67 -16.40
CA VAL A 282 -3.48 18.00 -16.73
C VAL A 282 -2.22 17.89 -17.59
N VAL A 283 -2.07 18.78 -18.57
CA VAL A 283 -0.91 18.79 -19.45
C VAL A 283 0.29 19.45 -18.76
N MET A 284 1.43 18.78 -18.79
CA MET A 284 2.71 19.27 -18.30
C MET A 284 3.43 20.08 -19.40
N GLU A 285 4.39 20.93 -19.03
CA GLU A 285 5.17 21.76 -19.97
C GLU A 285 5.91 20.95 -21.05
N ASN A 286 6.20 19.68 -20.78
CA ASN A 286 6.84 18.75 -21.74
C ASN A 286 5.84 18.03 -22.66
N GLY A 287 4.54 18.33 -22.57
CA GLY A 287 3.47 17.71 -23.38
C GLY A 287 2.92 16.40 -22.83
N MET A 288 3.48 15.85 -21.73
CA MET A 288 2.92 14.68 -21.04
C MET A 288 1.68 15.05 -20.22
N ILE A 289 0.90 14.04 -19.85
CA ILE A 289 -0.26 14.18 -18.97
C ILE A 289 0.12 13.75 -17.57
N LEU A 290 -0.05 14.62 -16.57
CA LEU A 290 -0.08 14.28 -15.15
C LEU A 290 -1.52 13.92 -14.78
N TYR A 291 -1.71 12.85 -14.01
CA TYR A 291 -3.03 12.44 -13.53
C TYR A 291 -2.89 11.66 -12.22
N GLN A 292 -4.01 11.43 -11.53
CA GLN A 292 -4.05 10.56 -10.37
C GLN A 292 -4.68 9.21 -10.73
N ARG A 293 -4.15 8.13 -10.18
CA ARG A 293 -4.67 6.76 -10.29
C ARG A 293 -4.89 6.21 -8.89
N TRP A 294 -6.06 5.64 -8.68
CA TRP A 294 -6.31 4.75 -7.55
C TRP A 294 -5.99 3.31 -7.96
N GLU A 295 -5.22 2.59 -7.15
CA GLU A 295 -4.95 1.17 -7.41
C GLU A 295 -4.76 0.39 -6.10
N TYR A 296 -5.44 -0.74 -5.90
CA TYR A 296 -5.22 -1.52 -4.66
C TYR A 296 -5.31 -3.04 -4.81
N ALA A 297 -4.82 -3.56 -5.94
CA ALA A 297 -4.62 -4.99 -6.12
C ALA A 297 -3.64 -5.57 -5.07
N ASP A 298 -4.18 -6.23 -4.05
CA ASP A 298 -3.48 -6.76 -2.87
C ASP A 298 -2.75 -5.68 -2.02
N LEU A 299 -3.20 -4.41 -2.08
CA LEU A 299 -2.68 -3.28 -1.31
C LEU A 299 -3.80 -2.63 -0.47
N PRO A 300 -3.48 -1.76 0.51
CA PRO A 300 -4.47 -1.03 1.28
C PRO A 300 -5.18 0.01 0.40
N HIS A 301 -6.50 -0.10 0.29
CA HIS A 301 -7.29 0.74 -0.64
C HIS A 301 -7.39 2.20 -0.21
N ALA A 302 -7.23 2.49 1.09
CA ALA A 302 -7.33 3.86 1.59
C ALA A 302 -6.14 4.73 1.17
N ASN A 303 -4.95 4.15 1.01
CA ASN A 303 -3.68 4.90 0.93
C ASN A 303 -3.06 4.93 -0.48
N SER A 304 -3.75 4.42 -1.51
CA SER A 304 -3.15 4.17 -2.83
C SER A 304 -3.59 5.12 -3.94
N ARG A 305 -3.63 6.43 -3.65
CA ARG A 305 -3.95 7.47 -4.64
C ARG A 305 -2.66 8.09 -5.16
N VAL A 306 -2.09 7.41 -6.13
CA VAL A 306 -0.76 7.66 -6.68
C VAL A 306 -0.87 8.62 -7.86
N THR A 307 0.07 9.55 -7.98
CA THR A 307 0.16 10.38 -9.20
C THR A 307 0.94 9.64 -10.27
N PHE A 308 0.50 9.73 -11.52
CA PHE A 308 1.05 9.08 -12.69
C PHE A 308 1.29 10.09 -13.80
N THR A 309 2.14 9.70 -14.74
CA THR A 309 2.36 10.42 -15.99
C THR A 309 2.20 9.49 -17.18
N MET A 310 1.74 10.02 -18.32
CA MET A 310 1.69 9.30 -19.60
C MET A 310 1.85 10.25 -20.79
N ASN A 311 2.08 9.71 -21.98
CA ASN A 311 1.90 10.48 -23.20
C ASN A 311 0.40 10.70 -23.48
N PRO A 312 -0.01 11.76 -24.19
CA PRO A 312 -1.42 12.01 -24.52
C PRO A 312 -2.14 10.87 -25.27
N ASP A 313 -1.37 9.99 -25.90
CA ASP A 313 -1.90 8.83 -26.62
C ASP A 313 -2.18 7.61 -25.73
N GLY A 314 -1.82 7.67 -24.44
CA GLY A 314 -1.96 6.57 -23.47
C GLY A 314 -0.71 5.70 -23.32
N THR A 315 0.33 5.90 -24.13
CA THR A 315 1.61 5.18 -23.98
C THR A 315 2.42 5.72 -22.80
N ASN A 316 3.41 4.96 -22.36
CA ASN A 316 4.40 5.38 -21.37
C ASN A 316 3.80 5.72 -19.98
N GLN A 317 2.71 5.05 -19.60
CA GLN A 317 2.08 5.17 -18.28
C GLN A 317 3.04 4.75 -17.17
N ARG A 318 3.36 5.68 -16.26
CA ARG A 318 4.38 5.51 -15.22
C ARG A 318 3.98 6.24 -13.94
N ALA A 319 4.16 5.58 -12.79
CA ALA A 319 4.02 6.23 -11.50
C ALA A 319 5.00 7.41 -11.37
N TYR A 320 4.48 8.54 -10.90
CA TYR A 320 5.19 9.80 -10.72
C TYR A 320 5.54 10.03 -9.25
N TYR A 321 4.58 9.92 -8.33
CA TYR A 321 4.80 10.05 -6.89
C TYR A 321 3.77 9.25 -6.08
N GLY A 322 4.21 8.64 -4.97
CA GLY A 322 3.35 7.99 -3.98
C GLY A 322 3.28 6.45 -4.08
N SER A 323 3.89 5.84 -5.10
CA SER A 323 3.97 4.38 -5.19
C SER A 323 4.76 3.81 -4.00
N ASN A 324 4.28 2.69 -3.42
CA ASN A 324 4.83 2.08 -2.20
C ASN A 324 4.87 3.05 -1.00
N SER A 325 3.83 3.88 -0.81
CA SER A 325 3.79 4.87 0.28
C SER A 325 2.44 4.90 0.96
N TYR A 326 2.42 5.00 2.29
CA TYR A 326 1.18 5.28 3.03
C TYR A 326 0.81 6.77 3.00
N PHE A 327 1.82 7.65 2.90
CA PHE A 327 1.64 9.09 2.83
C PHE A 327 1.99 9.64 1.43
N PRO A 328 1.25 10.64 0.94
CA PRO A 328 -0.05 11.08 1.44
C PRO A 328 -1.12 10.02 1.15
N THR A 329 -2.19 9.98 1.95
CA THR A 329 -3.32 9.06 1.70
C THR A 329 -4.01 9.37 0.36
N SER A 330 -4.16 10.66 0.07
CA SER A 330 -4.67 11.21 -1.19
C SER A 330 -3.92 12.50 -1.54
N TYR A 331 -3.69 12.75 -2.83
CA TYR A 331 -3.12 14.02 -3.34
C TYR A 331 -3.90 14.56 -4.54
N PHE A 332 -5.02 15.22 -4.27
CA PHE A 332 -5.96 15.68 -5.31
C PHE A 332 -5.58 17.03 -5.91
N ASP A 333 -6.19 17.35 -7.05
CA ASP A 333 -6.06 18.62 -7.76
C ASP A 333 -4.58 18.98 -8.03
N ALA A 334 -3.77 17.96 -8.32
CA ALA A 334 -2.34 18.12 -8.54
C ALA A 334 -2.09 18.91 -9.83
N ARG A 335 -1.36 20.02 -9.72
CA ARG A 335 -0.97 20.86 -10.86
C ARG A 335 0.55 20.96 -10.96
N PRO A 336 1.14 20.81 -12.17
CA PRO A 336 2.57 21.07 -12.37
C PRO A 336 2.88 22.54 -12.09
N ILE A 337 4.03 22.81 -11.48
CA ILE A 337 4.46 24.17 -11.17
C ILE A 337 5.19 24.77 -12.39
N PRO A 338 4.75 25.93 -12.91
CA PRO A 338 5.41 26.57 -14.06
C PRO A 338 6.91 26.80 -13.82
N GLY A 339 7.74 26.45 -14.80
CA GLY A 339 9.20 26.57 -14.74
C GLY A 339 9.91 25.58 -13.81
N ARG A 340 9.18 24.64 -13.18
CA ARG A 340 9.73 23.58 -12.32
C ARG A 340 9.18 22.20 -12.70
N PRO A 341 9.74 21.53 -13.72
CA PRO A 341 9.15 20.33 -14.33
C PRO A 341 9.03 19.12 -13.39
N SER A 342 9.78 19.08 -12.30
CA SER A 342 9.71 18.01 -11.29
C SER A 342 8.75 18.30 -10.14
N ALA A 343 8.18 19.51 -10.08
CA ALA A 343 7.40 19.97 -8.94
C ALA A 343 5.91 20.10 -9.27
N MET A 344 5.08 19.75 -8.28
CA MET A 344 3.63 19.88 -8.35
C MET A 344 3.08 20.41 -7.02
N VAL A 345 1.93 21.07 -7.09
CA VAL A 345 1.14 21.54 -5.95
C VAL A 345 -0.22 20.86 -5.97
N GLY A 346 -0.79 20.57 -4.80
CA GLY A 346 -2.04 19.82 -4.69
C GLY A 346 -2.50 19.71 -3.24
N ILE A 347 -3.63 19.04 -3.06
CA ILE A 347 -4.34 18.93 -1.79
C ILE A 347 -4.15 17.55 -1.17
N VAL A 348 -3.51 17.50 0.00
CA VAL A 348 -3.43 16.30 0.83
C VAL A 348 -4.66 16.16 1.73
N THR A 349 -5.33 15.03 1.62
CA THR A 349 -6.51 14.65 2.42
C THR A 349 -6.57 13.13 2.59
N GLY A 350 -7.63 12.62 3.23
CA GLY A 350 -7.85 11.19 3.47
C GLY A 350 -8.71 10.47 2.44
N HIS A 351 -9.03 9.21 2.70
CA HIS A 351 -10.03 8.43 1.95
C HIS A 351 -11.44 8.66 2.52
N HIS A 352 -11.63 8.60 3.84
CA HIS A 352 -12.91 8.92 4.52
C HIS A 352 -12.94 10.32 5.18
N SER A 353 -12.08 11.23 4.73
CA SER A 353 -11.86 12.55 5.35
C SER A 353 -12.73 13.64 4.71
N THR A 354 -12.30 14.89 4.85
CA THR A 354 -12.94 16.05 4.23
C THR A 354 -12.88 15.94 2.71
N PRO A 355 -14.02 16.03 2.00
CA PRO A 355 -14.04 15.78 0.57
C PRO A 355 -13.26 16.84 -0.20
N ARG A 356 -12.29 16.39 -1.00
CA ARG A 356 -11.32 17.11 -1.88
C ARG A 356 -10.58 18.30 -1.29
N SER A 357 -10.88 18.67 -0.05
CA SER A 357 -10.28 19.78 0.70
C SER A 357 -9.34 19.27 1.78
N GLY A 358 -8.30 20.04 2.07
CA GLY A 358 -7.30 19.64 3.04
C GLY A 358 -6.08 20.55 3.09
N ARG A 359 -4.90 19.93 3.24
CA ARG A 359 -3.60 20.61 3.41
C ARG A 359 -2.98 20.89 2.03
N LEU A 360 -2.51 22.11 1.79
CA LEU A 360 -1.82 22.48 0.56
C LEU A 360 -0.35 22.07 0.65
N MET A 361 0.11 21.22 -0.27
CA MET A 361 1.49 20.72 -0.27
C MET A 361 2.15 20.80 -1.64
N ILE A 362 3.45 21.11 -1.62
CA ILE A 362 4.33 21.11 -2.78
C ILE A 362 5.23 19.89 -2.71
N ILE A 363 5.23 19.10 -3.79
CA ILE A 363 6.03 17.90 -3.95
C ILE A 363 7.02 18.11 -5.10
N ASP A 364 8.30 17.81 -4.88
CA ASP A 364 9.34 17.78 -5.90
C ASP A 364 9.91 16.37 -6.04
N VAL A 365 9.64 15.72 -7.17
CA VAL A 365 10.03 14.31 -7.38
C VAL A 365 11.54 14.10 -7.55
N ASN A 366 12.32 15.18 -7.72
CA ASN A 366 13.78 15.11 -7.68
C ASN A 366 14.32 15.00 -6.24
N LYS A 367 13.51 15.33 -5.22
CA LYS A 367 13.87 15.19 -3.81
C LYS A 367 13.50 13.81 -3.24
N GLY A 368 12.37 13.28 -3.69
CA GLY A 368 11.92 11.94 -3.31
C GLY A 368 10.58 11.61 -3.96
N ARG A 369 10.27 10.31 -4.07
CA ARG A 369 9.03 9.82 -4.68
C ARG A 369 8.16 8.99 -3.75
N ARG A 370 8.67 8.69 -2.55
CA ARG A 370 8.05 7.84 -1.55
C ARG A 370 7.79 8.64 -0.28
N GLU A 371 6.70 8.29 0.41
CA GLU A 371 6.30 8.87 1.69
C GLU A 371 6.33 10.41 1.68
N ALA A 372 7.04 11.06 2.60
CA ALA A 372 7.18 12.51 2.67
C ALA A 372 8.49 13.02 2.05
N ASP A 373 9.31 12.15 1.43
CA ASP A 373 10.67 12.50 1.00
C ASP A 373 10.71 13.58 -0.10
N GLY A 374 9.64 13.66 -0.91
CA GLY A 374 9.50 14.68 -1.95
C GLY A 374 8.82 15.96 -1.47
N VAL A 375 8.31 16.03 -0.24
CA VAL A 375 7.57 17.20 0.24
C VAL A 375 8.54 18.33 0.53
N VAL A 376 8.43 19.42 -0.22
CA VAL A 376 9.32 20.60 -0.08
C VAL A 376 8.66 21.77 0.61
N ALA A 377 7.32 21.82 0.63
CA ALA A 377 6.57 22.81 1.39
C ALA A 377 5.19 22.28 1.78
N GLU A 378 4.72 22.75 2.94
CA GLU A 378 3.32 22.69 3.34
C GLU A 378 2.89 24.10 3.71
N ILE A 379 1.74 24.54 3.21
CA ILE A 379 1.25 25.91 3.41
C ILE A 379 -0.04 25.83 4.25
N PRO A 380 -0.16 26.58 5.37
CA PRO A 380 0.82 27.53 5.93
C PRO A 380 1.70 26.89 7.03
N TYR A 381 2.88 26.36 6.70
CA TYR A 381 3.87 25.86 7.67
C TYR A 381 5.30 25.90 7.11
N SER A 382 5.69 27.03 6.54
CA SER A 382 7.01 27.22 5.93
C SER A 382 8.15 26.82 6.87
N GLY A 383 9.06 25.99 6.35
CA GLY A 383 10.21 25.43 7.09
C GLY A 383 9.87 24.25 8.01
N ARG A 384 8.59 23.87 8.19
CA ARG A 384 8.21 22.69 8.95
C ARG A 384 8.51 21.42 8.16
N LYS A 385 9.25 20.49 8.76
CA LYS A 385 9.42 19.14 8.19
C LYS A 385 8.09 18.38 8.31
N VAL A 386 7.60 17.86 7.18
CA VAL A 386 6.42 16.98 7.14
C VAL A 386 6.83 15.56 7.50
N LEU A 387 6.05 14.92 8.38
CA LEU A 387 6.23 13.52 8.76
C LEU A 387 5.20 12.66 8.03
N PRO A 388 5.58 11.46 7.54
CA PRO A 388 4.68 10.55 6.82
C PRO A 388 3.77 9.79 7.80
N GLU A 389 2.76 10.47 8.32
CA GLU A 389 1.78 9.89 9.24
C GLU A 389 0.86 8.91 8.51
N VAL A 390 0.84 7.64 8.95
CA VAL A 390 -0.11 6.65 8.45
C VAL A 390 -1.47 6.90 9.12
N ARG A 391 -2.36 7.59 8.43
CA ARG A 391 -3.71 7.93 8.91
C ARG A 391 -4.64 8.06 7.72
N ASP A 392 -5.84 7.48 7.81
CA ASP A 392 -6.84 7.71 6.77
C ASP A 392 -7.29 9.18 6.80
N ARG A 393 -7.81 9.65 7.93
CA ARG A 393 -8.40 11.00 8.10
C ARG A 393 -7.37 12.14 8.29
N GLN A 394 -6.33 12.22 7.44
CA GLN A 394 -5.17 13.12 7.59
C GLN A 394 -5.52 14.63 7.67
N ALA A 395 -6.60 15.08 7.01
CA ALA A 395 -6.98 16.50 6.97
C ALA A 395 -8.05 16.89 8.01
N ASP A 396 -8.54 15.94 8.79
CA ASP A 396 -9.56 16.21 9.80
C ASP A 396 -9.02 17.14 10.89
N GLY A 397 -9.82 18.13 11.27
CA GLY A 397 -9.45 19.15 12.24
C GLY A 397 -8.37 20.15 11.77
N CYS A 398 -7.76 19.96 10.59
CA CYS A 398 -6.77 20.88 10.06
C CYS A 398 -7.43 22.16 9.51
N TRP A 399 -6.85 23.32 9.85
CA TRP A 399 -7.23 24.65 9.38
C TRP A 399 -5.99 25.52 9.16
N PRO A 400 -5.96 26.39 8.13
CA PRO A 400 -6.99 26.57 7.11
C PRO A 400 -7.15 25.34 6.20
N ARG A 401 -8.26 25.28 5.45
CA ARG A 401 -8.49 24.26 4.42
C ARG A 401 -8.45 24.88 3.04
N PHE A 402 -7.81 24.16 2.13
CA PHE A 402 -7.62 24.57 0.74
C PHE A 402 -8.36 23.65 -0.21
N LEU A 403 -8.72 24.21 -1.36
CA LEU A 403 -9.31 23.55 -2.52
C LEU A 403 -8.63 24.05 -3.79
N GLN A 404 -8.39 23.13 -4.73
CA GLN A 404 -8.06 23.38 -6.14
C GLN A 404 -7.02 24.50 -6.37
N PRO A 405 -5.73 24.23 -6.10
CA PRO A 405 -4.69 25.22 -6.29
C PRO A 405 -4.40 25.47 -7.77
N TRP A 406 -4.22 26.74 -8.13
CA TRP A 406 -3.69 27.16 -9.42
C TRP A 406 -2.32 27.82 -9.24
N PRO A 407 -1.21 27.16 -9.65
CA PRO A 407 0.13 27.70 -9.49
C PRO A 407 0.40 28.83 -10.47
N LEU A 408 0.89 29.97 -9.96
CA LEU A 408 1.39 31.07 -10.77
C LEU A 408 2.89 30.92 -11.04
N ASN A 409 3.62 30.50 -10.00
CA ASN A 409 5.00 30.03 -10.04
C ASN A 409 5.23 29.10 -8.83
N ASP A 410 6.47 28.88 -8.43
CA ASP A 410 6.81 28.02 -7.29
C ASP A 410 6.60 28.66 -5.91
N THR A 411 6.21 29.93 -5.89
CA THR A 411 6.06 30.75 -4.69
C THR A 411 4.61 31.14 -4.44
N TYR A 412 3.83 31.47 -5.49
CA TYR A 412 2.49 32.04 -5.38
C TYR A 412 1.41 31.17 -6.05
N PHE A 413 0.29 31.01 -5.36
CA PHE A 413 -0.81 30.12 -5.76
C PHE A 413 -2.16 30.82 -5.55
N LEU A 414 -3.08 30.68 -6.51
CA LEU A 414 -4.49 31.01 -6.32
C LEU A 414 -5.21 29.79 -5.74
N VAL A 415 -6.03 29.99 -4.72
CA VAL A 415 -6.75 28.91 -4.03
C VAL A 415 -8.14 29.37 -3.62
N ALA A 416 -9.07 28.41 -3.57
CA ALA A 416 -10.25 28.53 -2.73
C ALA A 416 -9.87 28.12 -1.31
N MET A 417 -10.07 28.99 -0.33
CA MET A 417 -9.66 28.73 1.06
C MET A 417 -10.79 29.02 2.04
N LYS A 418 -10.87 28.19 3.06
CA LYS A 418 -11.70 28.40 4.25
C LYS A 418 -10.79 28.43 5.49
N ALA A 419 -10.71 29.59 6.14
CA ALA A 419 -9.75 29.83 7.22
C ALA A 419 -10.08 29.10 8.54
N SER A 420 -11.36 29.00 8.91
CA SER A 420 -11.87 28.27 10.08
C SER A 420 -13.19 27.56 9.75
N PRO A 421 -13.73 26.71 10.65
CA PRO A 421 -15.03 26.08 10.46
C PRO A 421 -16.17 27.06 10.12
N GLU A 422 -16.09 28.31 10.60
CA GLU A 422 -17.12 29.35 10.46
C GLU A 422 -16.82 30.37 9.35
N SER A 423 -15.65 30.33 8.73
CA SER A 423 -15.26 31.21 7.62
C SER A 423 -16.05 30.91 6.34
N LEU A 424 -16.08 31.86 5.41
CA LEU A 424 -16.58 31.60 4.06
C LEU A 424 -15.50 30.89 3.22
N TRP A 425 -15.91 30.24 2.13
CA TRP A 425 -14.99 29.83 1.06
C TRP A 425 -14.70 31.05 0.19
N GLY A 426 -13.54 31.67 0.43
CA GLY A 426 -13.09 32.84 -0.31
C GLY A 426 -12.01 32.51 -1.34
N LEU A 427 -11.75 33.47 -2.22
CA LEU A 427 -10.64 33.43 -3.16
C LEU A 427 -9.41 34.10 -2.52
N TYR A 428 -8.28 33.41 -2.50
CA TYR A 428 -7.05 33.88 -1.89
C TYR A 428 -5.84 33.73 -2.81
N LEU A 429 -4.90 34.66 -2.69
CA LEU A 429 -3.52 34.50 -3.12
C LEU A 429 -2.72 34.01 -1.91
N VAL A 430 -2.11 32.84 -2.00
CA VAL A 430 -1.27 32.27 -0.94
C VAL A 430 0.15 32.07 -1.43
N ASP A 431 1.10 32.09 -0.50
CA ASP A 431 2.51 31.91 -0.83
C ASP A 431 3.26 30.92 0.06
N SER A 432 4.43 30.49 -0.41
CA SER A 432 5.33 29.57 0.31
C SER A 432 5.97 30.18 1.57
N PHE A 433 5.72 31.46 1.86
CA PHE A 433 6.14 32.15 3.08
C PHE A 433 5.03 32.14 4.14
N ASP A 434 3.87 31.55 3.86
CA ASP A 434 2.67 31.44 4.69
C ASP A 434 1.76 32.69 4.70
N ASN A 435 1.94 33.65 3.80
CA ASN A 435 0.96 34.73 3.68
C ASN A 435 -0.30 34.22 2.95
N MET A 436 -1.46 34.68 3.40
CA MET A 436 -2.76 34.33 2.84
C MET A 436 -3.56 35.61 2.58
N THR A 437 -3.44 36.15 1.37
CA THR A 437 -4.01 37.42 0.97
C THR A 437 -5.40 37.22 0.38
N LEU A 438 -6.41 37.83 1.00
CA LEU A 438 -7.80 37.74 0.55
C LEU A 438 -7.98 38.53 -0.75
N ILE A 439 -8.57 37.90 -1.76
CA ILE A 439 -9.01 38.55 -2.99
C ILE A 439 -10.51 38.85 -2.88
N CYS A 440 -11.34 37.86 -2.55
CA CYS A 440 -12.79 38.08 -2.48
C CYS A 440 -13.49 37.08 -1.55
N GLU A 441 -14.44 37.58 -0.76
CA GLU A 441 -15.40 36.80 0.02
C GLU A 441 -16.73 37.57 0.10
N ASP A 442 -17.86 36.86 0.00
CA ASP A 442 -19.20 37.45 0.14
C ASP A 442 -20.08 36.55 1.01
N GLU A 443 -20.88 37.14 1.89
CA GLU A 443 -21.85 36.38 2.67
C GLU A 443 -22.84 35.63 1.76
N GLY A 444 -23.15 34.39 2.12
CA GLY A 444 -24.06 33.55 1.35
C GLY A 444 -23.46 32.93 0.09
N VAL A 445 -22.15 33.09 -0.15
CA VAL A 445 -21.46 32.65 -1.37
C VAL A 445 -20.23 31.79 -1.04
N ALA A 446 -19.90 30.87 -1.94
CA ALA A 446 -18.59 30.23 -2.03
C ALA A 446 -17.92 30.57 -3.38
N TYR A 447 -16.64 30.90 -3.33
CA TYR A 447 -15.76 31.02 -4.50
C TYR A 447 -14.90 29.76 -4.63
N LEU A 448 -14.96 29.12 -5.80
CA LEU A 448 -14.37 27.79 -6.03
C LEU A 448 -13.57 27.77 -7.34
N GLU A 449 -12.60 26.87 -7.44
CA GLU A 449 -11.87 26.53 -8.68
C GLU A 449 -11.30 27.75 -9.42
N PRO A 450 -10.45 28.56 -8.77
CA PRO A 450 -9.88 29.72 -9.44
C PRO A 450 -8.85 29.30 -10.50
N VAL A 451 -8.93 29.95 -11.65
CA VAL A 451 -7.98 29.77 -12.75
C VAL A 451 -7.52 31.12 -13.28
N LEU A 452 -6.23 31.22 -13.61
CA LEU A 452 -5.70 32.38 -14.31
C LEU A 452 -5.94 32.23 -15.81
N VAL A 453 -6.59 33.23 -16.41
CA VAL A 453 -6.80 33.30 -17.85
C VAL A 453 -5.76 34.25 -18.44
N GLU A 454 -4.80 33.66 -19.15
CA GLU A 454 -3.86 34.39 -19.98
C GLU A 454 -3.40 33.51 -21.14
N LYS A 455 -2.83 34.14 -22.17
CA LYS A 455 -2.18 33.43 -23.25
C LYS A 455 -0.94 32.71 -22.71
N ARG A 456 -0.89 31.40 -22.89
CA ARG A 456 0.21 30.52 -22.46
C ARG A 456 0.89 29.89 -23.66
N ALA A 457 2.13 29.44 -23.47
CA ALA A 457 2.80 28.62 -24.48
C ALA A 457 2.06 27.28 -24.61
N ILE A 458 1.80 26.87 -25.85
CA ILE A 458 1.28 25.53 -26.13
C ILE A 458 2.43 24.55 -25.90
N PRO A 459 2.27 23.52 -25.04
CA PRO A 459 3.30 22.50 -24.84
C PRO A 459 3.64 21.76 -26.15
N PRO A 460 4.80 21.10 -26.24
CA PRO A 460 5.13 20.31 -27.44
C PRO A 460 4.11 19.20 -27.70
N VAL A 461 3.76 19.01 -28.97
CA VAL A 461 2.97 17.85 -29.41
C VAL A 461 3.84 16.60 -29.33
N ILE A 462 3.42 15.61 -28.53
CA ILE A 462 4.00 14.28 -28.55
C ILE A 462 3.25 13.47 -29.63
N PRO A 463 3.93 12.98 -30.68
CA PRO A 463 3.27 12.21 -31.73
C PRO A 463 2.62 10.93 -31.20
N ASP A 464 1.42 10.61 -31.69
CA ASP A 464 0.73 9.36 -31.37
C ASP A 464 1.57 8.16 -31.86
N GLN A 465 1.97 7.29 -30.94
CA GLN A 465 2.78 6.10 -31.20
C GLN A 465 1.91 4.83 -31.29
N VAL A 466 0.63 4.94 -30.97
CA VAL A 466 -0.32 3.82 -31.06
C VAL A 466 -0.47 3.42 -32.51
N LYS A 467 -0.42 2.11 -32.78
CA LYS A 467 -0.60 1.53 -34.11
C LYS A 467 -1.96 0.83 -34.16
N PRO A 468 -3.01 1.50 -34.68
CA PRO A 468 -4.35 0.92 -34.74
C PRO A 468 -4.35 -0.41 -35.48
N GLY A 469 -5.11 -1.38 -34.96
CA GLY A 469 -5.22 -2.73 -35.53
C GLY A 469 -4.22 -3.76 -34.99
N LEU A 470 -3.17 -3.34 -34.28
CA LEU A 470 -2.37 -4.26 -33.48
C LEU A 470 -3.09 -4.61 -32.19
N THR A 471 -2.94 -5.85 -31.73
CA THR A 471 -3.57 -6.37 -30.51
C THR A 471 -2.57 -6.60 -29.37
N THR A 472 -1.31 -6.23 -29.57
CA THR A 472 -0.22 -6.48 -28.63
C THR A 472 0.70 -5.28 -28.48
N GLY A 473 1.26 -5.10 -27.28
CA GLY A 473 2.45 -4.31 -27.02
C GLY A 473 3.67 -5.21 -26.82
N THR A 474 4.87 -4.63 -26.83
CA THR A 474 6.13 -5.31 -26.52
C THR A 474 6.69 -4.81 -25.20
N VAL A 475 7.11 -5.73 -24.34
CA VAL A 475 7.81 -5.44 -23.09
C VAL A 475 9.29 -5.78 -23.26
N PHE A 476 10.16 -4.82 -22.94
CA PHE A 476 11.60 -5.01 -22.85
C PHE A 476 12.09 -4.75 -21.43
N LEU A 477 12.45 -5.83 -20.74
CA LEU A 477 13.05 -5.81 -19.41
C LEU A 477 14.56 -5.94 -19.55
N GLN A 478 15.30 -4.90 -19.15
CA GLN A 478 16.75 -4.90 -19.28
C GLN A 478 17.41 -5.88 -18.31
N ASP A 479 16.99 -5.89 -17.05
CA ASP A 479 17.60 -6.70 -16.00
C ASP A 479 16.68 -6.86 -14.79
N VAL A 480 16.04 -8.02 -14.67
CA VAL A 480 15.09 -8.32 -13.60
C VAL A 480 15.64 -8.03 -12.18
N TYR A 481 16.97 -8.10 -11.98
CA TYR A 481 17.62 -7.91 -10.67
C TYR A 481 18.05 -6.46 -10.36
N ALA A 482 17.87 -5.50 -11.27
CA ALA A 482 18.38 -4.14 -11.09
C ALA A 482 17.56 -3.30 -10.09
N GLY A 483 16.27 -3.61 -9.91
CA GLY A 483 15.38 -2.89 -9.02
C GLY A 483 15.27 -3.49 -7.60
N ASP A 484 14.63 -2.77 -6.69
CA ASP A 484 14.52 -3.19 -5.29
C ASP A 484 13.70 -4.50 -5.15
N GLY A 485 12.81 -4.80 -6.10
CA GLY A 485 11.87 -5.92 -6.05
C GLY A 485 12.51 -7.31 -5.99
N LEU A 486 13.77 -7.44 -6.41
CA LEU A 486 14.57 -8.68 -6.30
C LEU A 486 15.91 -8.47 -5.59
N LYS A 487 16.05 -7.38 -4.83
CA LYS A 487 17.29 -7.06 -4.12
C LYS A 487 17.66 -8.17 -3.14
N GLY A 488 18.86 -8.74 -3.31
CA GLY A 488 19.37 -9.84 -2.49
C GLY A 488 19.07 -11.24 -3.04
N ILE A 489 18.26 -11.37 -4.10
CA ILE A 489 18.08 -12.64 -4.79
C ILE A 489 19.31 -12.89 -5.69
N PRO A 490 19.97 -14.06 -5.62
CA PRO A 490 21.12 -14.37 -6.46
C PRO A 490 20.76 -14.32 -7.94
N ARG A 491 21.69 -13.81 -8.75
CA ARG A 491 21.54 -13.78 -10.20
C ARG A 491 21.43 -15.19 -10.77
N GLY A 492 20.56 -15.33 -11.77
CA GLY A 492 20.25 -16.61 -12.40
C GLY A 492 19.21 -17.44 -11.64
N THR A 493 18.71 -17.00 -10.49
CA THR A 493 17.61 -17.68 -9.78
C THR A 493 16.30 -17.61 -10.57
N VAL A 494 15.96 -16.43 -11.10
CA VAL A 494 14.82 -16.22 -12.00
C VAL A 494 15.05 -16.99 -13.30
N LYS A 495 14.12 -17.87 -13.64
CA LYS A 495 14.13 -18.65 -14.91
C LYS A 495 13.05 -18.18 -15.88
N LYS A 496 11.90 -17.77 -15.33
CA LYS A 496 10.74 -17.34 -16.11
C LYS A 496 10.05 -16.15 -15.47
N LEU A 497 9.22 -15.47 -16.24
CA LEU A 497 8.18 -14.58 -15.72
C LEU A 497 6.83 -15.24 -15.97
N ARG A 498 6.01 -15.37 -14.93
CA ARG A 498 4.57 -15.60 -15.09
C ARG A 498 3.93 -14.28 -15.49
N VAL A 499 3.12 -14.31 -16.54
CA VAL A 499 2.36 -13.16 -17.03
C VAL A 499 0.89 -13.41 -16.74
N GLY A 500 0.26 -12.48 -16.01
CA GLY A 500 -1.15 -12.56 -15.65
C GLY A 500 -1.90 -11.26 -15.94
N THR A 501 -3.22 -11.35 -15.90
CA THR A 501 -4.15 -10.21 -16.02
C THR A 501 -5.24 -10.32 -14.95
N TYR A 502 -5.95 -9.23 -14.73
CA TYR A 502 -7.11 -9.18 -13.85
C TYR A 502 -8.41 -9.23 -14.66
N ASP A 503 -9.46 -9.77 -14.04
CA ASP A 503 -10.85 -9.54 -14.44
C ASP A 503 -11.47 -8.57 -13.43
N PHE A 504 -11.44 -7.27 -13.74
CA PHE A 504 -11.86 -6.21 -12.81
C PHE A 504 -13.38 -6.13 -12.61
N SER A 505 -13.76 -5.70 -11.41
CA SER A 505 -15.13 -5.73 -10.90
C SER A 505 -16.15 -4.97 -11.78
N PRO A 506 -17.21 -5.65 -12.27
CA PRO A 506 -18.32 -4.98 -12.93
C PRO A 506 -19.22 -4.22 -11.97
N TRP A 507 -20.10 -3.40 -12.53
CA TRP A 507 -21.18 -2.80 -11.72
C TRP A 507 -21.97 -3.89 -11.02
N ARG A 508 -22.27 -3.67 -9.73
CA ARG A 508 -23.05 -4.54 -8.86
C ARG A 508 -22.40 -5.87 -8.45
N GLN A 509 -21.09 -6.04 -8.67
CA GLN A 509 -20.35 -7.19 -8.17
C GLN A 509 -18.89 -6.80 -7.90
N GLY A 510 -18.55 -6.60 -6.63
CA GLY A 510 -17.22 -6.18 -6.20
C GLY A 510 -16.34 -7.31 -5.67
N GLY A 511 -15.35 -6.93 -4.87
CA GLY A 511 -14.25 -7.77 -4.42
C GLY A 511 -14.14 -7.88 -2.90
N LEU A 512 -15.25 -7.66 -2.17
CA LEU A 512 -15.27 -7.69 -0.70
C LEU A 512 -14.72 -9.01 -0.14
N LEU A 513 -14.25 -8.98 1.10
CA LEU A 513 -13.73 -10.16 1.81
C LEU A 513 -14.79 -11.28 1.80
N GLY A 514 -14.41 -12.48 1.36
CA GLY A 514 -15.34 -13.60 1.19
C GLY A 514 -16.08 -13.63 -0.16
N THR A 515 -15.75 -12.76 -1.12
CA THR A 515 -16.33 -12.81 -2.49
C THR A 515 -15.49 -13.65 -3.44
N ILE A 516 -14.22 -13.28 -3.68
CA ILE A 516 -13.32 -14.03 -4.59
C ILE A 516 -12.59 -15.17 -3.87
N GLY A 517 -12.25 -14.93 -2.60
CA GLY A 517 -11.62 -15.85 -1.67
C GLY A 517 -11.86 -15.40 -0.23
N MET A 518 -11.36 -16.17 0.76
CA MET A 518 -11.61 -15.92 2.19
C MET A 518 -11.18 -14.53 2.67
N ASP A 519 -10.00 -14.04 2.28
CA ASP A 519 -9.44 -12.74 2.70
C ASP A 519 -8.53 -12.15 1.59
N GLY A 520 -8.98 -12.32 0.35
CA GLY A 520 -8.32 -11.86 -0.88
C GLY A 520 -8.32 -12.94 -1.98
N PRO A 521 -7.94 -12.57 -3.21
CA PRO A 521 -7.67 -11.20 -3.71
C PRO A 521 -8.94 -10.36 -3.91
N TRP A 522 -8.81 -9.06 -4.24
CA TRP A 522 -9.92 -8.16 -4.62
C TRP A 522 -10.58 -8.56 -5.94
N ASP A 523 -9.79 -8.98 -6.93
CA ASP A 523 -10.28 -9.33 -8.26
C ASP A 523 -9.76 -10.70 -8.69
N ILE A 524 -10.46 -11.29 -9.65
CA ILE A 524 -10.09 -12.59 -10.20
C ILE A 524 -8.80 -12.44 -10.99
N LYS A 525 -7.80 -13.23 -10.61
CA LYS A 525 -6.52 -13.29 -11.31
C LYS A 525 -6.56 -14.36 -12.39
N ARG A 526 -6.04 -14.01 -13.57
CA ARG A 526 -5.99 -14.87 -14.75
C ARG A 526 -4.55 -15.08 -15.18
N ILE A 527 -4.27 -16.29 -15.65
CA ILE A 527 -2.94 -16.66 -16.14
C ILE A 527 -2.98 -16.57 -17.65
N ILE A 528 -2.18 -15.65 -18.20
CA ILE A 528 -1.95 -15.57 -19.65
C ILE A 528 -0.92 -16.63 -20.04
N GLY A 529 0.15 -16.75 -19.25
CA GLY A 529 1.15 -17.80 -19.45
C GLY A 529 2.52 -17.45 -18.88
N GLU A 530 3.58 -17.96 -19.50
CA GLU A 530 4.96 -17.76 -19.07
C GLU A 530 5.87 -17.31 -20.22
N VAL A 531 6.95 -16.60 -19.88
CA VAL A 531 8.03 -16.24 -20.81
C VAL A 531 9.39 -16.53 -20.17
N ASP A 532 10.38 -16.89 -20.97
CA ASP A 532 11.71 -17.23 -20.48
C ASP A 532 12.53 -15.95 -20.18
N VAL A 533 13.35 -16.01 -19.13
CA VAL A 533 14.31 -14.96 -18.77
C VAL A 533 15.71 -15.41 -19.17
N GLU A 534 16.44 -14.55 -19.84
CA GLU A 534 17.83 -14.82 -20.25
C GLU A 534 18.75 -14.94 -19.02
N GLU A 535 19.88 -15.62 -19.18
CA GLU A 535 20.84 -15.83 -18.08
C GLU A 535 21.38 -14.53 -17.46
N ASP A 536 21.41 -13.43 -18.21
CA ASP A 536 21.84 -12.12 -17.72
C ASP A 536 20.72 -11.35 -16.98
N GLY A 537 19.51 -11.92 -16.92
CA GLY A 537 18.32 -11.35 -16.28
C GLY A 537 17.44 -10.53 -17.24
N SER A 538 17.78 -10.43 -18.52
CA SER A 538 16.99 -9.68 -19.50
C SER A 538 15.85 -10.50 -20.10
N ALA A 539 14.79 -9.84 -20.58
CA ALA A 539 13.69 -10.48 -21.30
C ALA A 539 13.05 -9.52 -22.31
N ILE A 540 12.55 -10.07 -23.42
CA ILE A 540 11.74 -9.34 -24.40
C ILE A 540 10.56 -10.22 -24.85
N PHE A 541 9.34 -9.71 -24.72
CA PHE A 541 8.13 -10.49 -25.00
C PHE A 541 6.93 -9.60 -25.37
N GLN A 542 5.92 -10.19 -25.99
CA GLN A 542 4.67 -9.50 -26.32
C GLN A 542 3.62 -9.72 -25.23
N VAL A 543 2.81 -8.69 -24.99
CA VAL A 543 1.65 -8.76 -24.08
C VAL A 543 0.40 -8.28 -24.81
N PRO A 544 -0.81 -8.71 -24.41
CA PRO A 544 -2.05 -8.14 -24.92
C PRO A 544 -2.07 -6.61 -24.72
N ALA A 545 -2.42 -5.87 -25.76
CA ALA A 545 -2.58 -4.43 -25.67
C ALA A 545 -3.91 -4.08 -25.00
N ASN A 546 -3.99 -2.93 -24.34
CA ASN A 546 -5.21 -2.45 -23.66
C ASN A 546 -5.69 -3.39 -22.55
N THR A 547 -4.75 -4.15 -21.96
CA THR A 547 -5.01 -5.13 -20.92
C THR A 547 -4.10 -4.83 -19.71
N PRO A 548 -4.63 -4.81 -18.49
CA PRO A 548 -3.83 -4.67 -17.28
C PRO A 548 -3.00 -5.94 -17.04
N VAL A 549 -1.68 -5.84 -17.10
CA VAL A 549 -0.76 -6.97 -16.97
C VAL A 549 0.06 -6.86 -15.68
N PHE A 550 0.14 -7.97 -14.96
CA PHE A 550 1.09 -8.16 -13.85
C PHE A 550 2.09 -9.27 -14.18
N ILE A 551 3.27 -9.20 -13.55
CA ILE A 551 4.34 -10.19 -13.74
C ILE A 551 4.84 -10.73 -12.39
N GLN A 552 5.21 -12.02 -12.38
CA GLN A 552 5.84 -12.66 -11.22
C GLN A 552 7.14 -13.35 -11.67
N PRO A 553 8.33 -12.94 -11.17
CA PRO A 553 9.57 -13.66 -11.44
C PRO A 553 9.56 -15.01 -10.74
N LEU A 554 9.76 -16.09 -11.51
CA LEU A 554 9.71 -17.47 -11.04
C LEU A 554 11.10 -18.09 -10.90
N ASP A 555 11.29 -18.87 -9.84
CA ASP A 555 12.46 -19.73 -9.71
C ASP A 555 12.39 -20.98 -10.62
N ALA A 556 13.38 -21.88 -10.51
CA ALA A 556 13.42 -23.12 -11.29
C ALA A 556 12.31 -24.13 -10.93
N GLU A 557 11.63 -23.96 -9.80
CA GLU A 557 10.50 -24.79 -9.37
C GLU A 557 9.15 -24.17 -9.80
N GLY A 558 9.17 -23.01 -10.45
CA GLY A 558 7.98 -22.29 -10.89
C GLY A 558 7.28 -21.47 -9.79
N LYS A 559 7.98 -21.18 -8.69
CA LYS A 559 7.44 -20.45 -7.52
C LYS A 559 7.80 -18.97 -7.61
N ALA A 560 6.87 -18.07 -7.29
CA ALA A 560 7.12 -16.64 -7.38
C ALA A 560 8.09 -16.15 -6.30
N LEU A 561 9.19 -15.55 -6.72
CA LEU A 561 10.19 -14.91 -5.85
C LEU A 561 9.74 -13.52 -5.38
N GLN A 562 8.86 -12.87 -6.14
CA GLN A 562 8.24 -11.59 -5.83
C GLN A 562 6.86 -11.54 -6.49
N ILE A 563 5.94 -10.79 -5.89
CA ILE A 563 4.61 -10.55 -6.44
C ILE A 563 4.48 -9.08 -6.86
N MET A 564 3.97 -8.84 -8.07
CA MET A 564 3.58 -7.50 -8.50
C MET A 564 2.17 -7.22 -7.97
N ARG A 565 2.06 -6.31 -7.01
CA ARG A 565 0.78 -5.86 -6.41
C ARG A 565 0.31 -4.56 -7.05
N SER A 566 0.28 -4.57 -8.38
CA SER A 566 -0.07 -3.47 -9.29
C SER A 566 -0.12 -4.07 -10.71
N TRP A 567 -0.33 -3.25 -11.74
CA TRP A 567 -0.30 -3.64 -13.15
C TRP A 567 0.25 -2.52 -14.03
N PHE A 568 0.78 -2.90 -15.18
CA PHE A 568 1.05 -1.98 -16.29
C PHE A 568 0.14 -2.30 -17.47
N THR A 569 -0.04 -1.33 -18.37
CA THR A 569 -0.80 -1.52 -19.61
C THR A 569 0.06 -1.07 -20.77
N ALA A 570 0.13 -1.87 -21.82
CA ALA A 570 0.75 -1.48 -23.08
C ALA A 570 -0.33 -1.12 -24.11
N MET A 571 -0.13 -0.03 -24.84
CA MET A 571 -0.98 0.35 -25.96
C MET A 571 -0.64 -0.45 -27.23
N PRO A 572 -1.54 -0.51 -28.23
CA PRO A 572 -1.30 -1.20 -29.49
C PRO A 572 0.02 -0.79 -30.17
N GLY A 573 0.95 -1.73 -30.29
CA GLY A 573 2.25 -1.49 -30.92
C GLY A 573 3.28 -0.73 -30.09
N GLU A 574 2.98 -0.42 -28.82
CA GLU A 574 3.92 0.21 -27.88
C GLU A 574 5.10 -0.71 -27.58
N VAL A 575 6.28 -0.11 -27.36
CA VAL A 575 7.42 -0.79 -26.75
C VAL A 575 7.63 -0.22 -25.35
N LEU A 576 7.13 -0.93 -24.34
CA LEU A 576 7.31 -0.58 -22.93
C LEU A 576 8.64 -1.13 -22.45
N SER A 577 9.45 -0.30 -21.79
CA SER A 577 10.74 -0.72 -21.24
C SER A 577 10.91 -0.36 -19.77
N CYS A 578 11.45 -1.31 -19.00
CA CYS A 578 11.88 -1.15 -17.62
C CYS A 578 13.33 -1.60 -17.43
N ILE A 579 14.01 -0.98 -16.46
CA ILE A 579 15.40 -1.31 -16.13
C ILE A 579 15.46 -2.60 -15.31
N GLY A 580 14.58 -2.73 -14.31
CA GLY A 580 14.48 -3.91 -13.45
C GLY A 580 13.17 -3.95 -12.66
N CYS A 581 12.97 -4.95 -11.81
CA CYS A 581 11.74 -5.07 -11.03
C CYS A 581 11.67 -3.99 -9.93
N HIS A 582 10.77 -3.00 -10.09
CA HIS A 582 10.65 -1.84 -9.19
C HIS A 582 11.94 -1.01 -9.10
N GLU A 583 12.49 -0.62 -10.26
CA GLU A 583 13.62 0.30 -10.32
C GLU A 583 13.28 1.69 -9.74
N ASP A 584 14.30 2.40 -9.24
CA ASP A 584 14.16 3.83 -8.96
C ASP A 584 13.97 4.58 -10.28
N ARG A 585 13.01 5.51 -10.31
CA ARG A 585 12.69 6.31 -11.50
C ARG A 585 13.81 7.28 -11.91
N ASN A 586 14.71 7.59 -10.99
CA ASN A 586 15.90 8.40 -11.24
C ASN A 586 17.11 7.52 -11.62
N MET A 587 16.93 6.19 -11.70
CA MET A 587 17.95 5.28 -12.20
C MET A 587 18.18 5.47 -13.69
N VAL A 588 19.45 5.58 -14.09
CA VAL A 588 19.84 5.60 -15.50
C VAL A 588 19.93 4.17 -16.01
N ALA A 589 19.41 3.93 -17.22
CA ALA A 589 19.51 2.63 -17.87
C ALA A 589 20.98 2.18 -17.95
N ILE A 590 21.22 0.89 -17.69
CA ILE A 590 22.58 0.35 -17.65
C ILE A 590 23.12 0.33 -19.09
N PRO A 591 24.21 1.03 -19.44
CA PRO A 591 24.69 1.12 -20.81
C PRO A 591 25.45 -0.16 -21.21
N ARG A 592 24.72 -1.28 -21.33
CA ARG A 592 25.24 -2.58 -21.75
C ARG A 592 24.29 -3.25 -22.74
N LYS A 593 24.85 -4.00 -23.69
CA LYS A 593 24.07 -4.87 -24.58
C LYS A 593 23.67 -6.12 -23.81
N VAL A 594 22.38 -6.28 -23.55
CA VAL A 594 21.82 -7.45 -22.87
C VAL A 594 21.41 -8.52 -23.88
N LYS A 595 21.32 -9.79 -23.45
CA LYS A 595 21.03 -10.95 -24.31
C LYS A 595 19.69 -10.83 -25.02
N ALA A 596 18.66 -10.27 -24.38
CA ALA A 596 17.35 -10.05 -24.99
C ALA A 596 17.36 -8.95 -26.08
N PHE A 597 18.37 -8.07 -26.09
CA PHE A 597 18.40 -6.94 -27.02
C PHE A 597 18.58 -7.41 -28.48
N GLY A 598 17.66 -7.01 -29.35
CA GLY A 598 17.66 -7.37 -30.77
C GLY A 598 17.11 -8.77 -31.07
N LYS A 599 16.67 -9.52 -30.05
CA LYS A 599 15.89 -10.75 -30.26
C LYS A 599 14.47 -10.40 -30.68
N VAL A 600 13.84 -11.32 -31.41
CA VAL A 600 12.39 -11.25 -31.66
C VAL A 600 11.67 -11.38 -30.32
N PRO A 601 10.71 -10.50 -29.99
CA PRO A 601 9.90 -10.62 -28.79
C PRO A 601 9.25 -12.00 -28.69
N GLN A 602 9.41 -12.67 -27.55
CA GLN A 602 8.78 -13.96 -27.29
C GLN A 602 7.25 -13.83 -27.30
N LYS A 603 6.57 -14.84 -27.84
CA LYS A 603 5.15 -15.04 -27.56
C LYS A 603 5.01 -15.69 -26.19
N ILE A 604 3.96 -15.34 -25.46
CA ILE A 604 3.66 -15.96 -24.16
C ILE A 604 3.32 -17.44 -24.39
N GLN A 605 3.96 -18.32 -23.61
CA GLN A 605 3.75 -19.77 -23.65
C GLN A 605 2.60 -20.14 -22.72
N GLU A 606 1.72 -21.05 -23.15
CA GLU A 606 0.59 -21.52 -22.34
C GLU A 606 1.03 -22.14 -21.01
N TRP A 607 0.30 -21.83 -19.94
CA TRP A 607 0.52 -22.41 -18.61
C TRP A 607 -0.51 -23.51 -18.34
N GLN A 608 -0.08 -24.76 -18.47
CA GLN A 608 -0.92 -25.94 -18.24
C GLN A 608 -2.28 -25.85 -18.98
N GLY A 609 -2.25 -25.41 -20.24
CA GLY A 609 -3.41 -25.23 -21.12
C GLY A 609 -3.75 -23.78 -21.41
N LYS A 610 -4.90 -23.57 -22.07
CA LYS A 610 -5.42 -22.26 -22.50
C LYS A 610 -5.56 -21.27 -21.34
N GLU A 611 -5.34 -19.98 -21.63
CA GLU A 611 -5.60 -18.84 -20.74
C GLU A 611 -6.99 -18.95 -20.08
N ARG A 612 -7.00 -18.73 -18.75
CA ARG A 612 -8.20 -18.78 -17.92
C ARG A 612 -7.97 -18.10 -16.58
N GLY A 613 -9.04 -17.82 -15.84
CA GLY A 613 -8.92 -17.41 -14.45
C GLY A 613 -8.61 -18.57 -13.52
N PHE A 614 -7.91 -18.27 -12.43
CA PHE A 614 -7.45 -19.29 -11.50
C PHE A 614 -8.57 -19.71 -10.56
N SER A 615 -9.13 -20.89 -10.76
CA SER A 615 -10.21 -21.44 -9.92
C SER A 615 -9.69 -22.55 -9.01
N TYR A 616 -9.96 -22.45 -7.71
CA TYR A 616 -9.62 -23.51 -6.76
C TYR A 616 -10.24 -24.85 -7.15
N ARG A 617 -11.50 -24.85 -7.62
CA ARG A 617 -12.21 -26.07 -8.01
C ARG A 617 -11.59 -26.77 -9.22
N HIS A 618 -10.94 -26.01 -10.11
CA HIS A 618 -10.37 -26.54 -11.35
C HIS A 618 -8.87 -26.85 -11.21
N GLU A 619 -8.15 -26.08 -10.38
CA GLU A 619 -6.70 -26.19 -10.25
C GLU A 619 -6.25 -26.91 -8.98
N VAL A 620 -6.92 -26.69 -7.85
CA VAL A 620 -6.45 -27.20 -6.54
C VAL A 620 -7.22 -28.44 -6.11
N GLN A 621 -8.56 -28.42 -6.17
CA GLN A 621 -9.38 -29.57 -5.74
C GLN A 621 -8.98 -30.89 -6.44
N PRO A 622 -8.68 -30.92 -7.76
CA PRO A 622 -8.22 -32.15 -8.41
C PRO A 622 -6.90 -32.71 -7.85
N VAL A 623 -6.02 -31.83 -7.38
CA VAL A 623 -4.77 -32.24 -6.70
C VAL A 623 -5.11 -32.90 -5.37
N LEU A 624 -6.03 -32.34 -4.60
CA LEU A 624 -6.45 -32.90 -3.32
C LEU A 624 -7.19 -34.23 -3.48
N ASP A 625 -8.07 -34.33 -4.48
CA ASP A 625 -8.81 -35.55 -4.77
C ASP A 625 -7.85 -36.70 -5.09
N ARG A 626 -6.78 -36.42 -5.85
CA ARG A 626 -5.75 -37.39 -6.19
C ARG A 626 -4.89 -37.78 -4.99
N TYR A 627 -4.40 -36.83 -4.21
CA TYR A 627 -3.30 -37.10 -3.26
C TYR A 627 -3.68 -37.02 -1.77
N CYS A 628 -4.81 -36.41 -1.41
CA CYS A 628 -5.12 -36.04 -0.03
C CYS A 628 -6.44 -36.64 0.50
N VAL A 629 -7.49 -36.68 -0.32
CA VAL A 629 -8.86 -37.02 0.11
C VAL A 629 -8.99 -38.43 0.70
N GLY A 630 -8.13 -39.38 0.31
CA GLY A 630 -8.13 -40.71 0.92
C GLY A 630 -7.88 -40.71 2.44
N CYS A 631 -7.18 -39.70 2.96
CA CYS A 631 -6.91 -39.51 4.40
C CYS A 631 -7.67 -38.33 5.02
N HIS A 632 -8.20 -37.42 4.20
CA HIS A 632 -8.80 -36.13 4.59
C HIS A 632 -10.27 -36.00 4.16
N SER A 633 -11.05 -37.06 4.32
CA SER A 633 -12.48 -37.12 3.95
C SER A 633 -13.42 -37.41 5.12
N ARG A 634 -12.90 -37.53 6.35
CA ARG A 634 -13.69 -37.84 7.55
C ARG A 634 -14.14 -36.57 8.26
N GLU A 635 -15.32 -36.63 8.86
CA GLU A 635 -15.97 -35.50 9.55
C GLU A 635 -15.86 -35.63 11.08
N ASP A 636 -14.67 -35.92 11.59
CA ASP A 636 -14.42 -36.13 13.02
C ASP A 636 -13.59 -35.00 13.66
N ASN A 637 -13.41 -33.87 12.95
CA ASN A 637 -12.60 -32.71 13.33
C ASN A 637 -11.13 -33.02 13.70
N SER A 638 -10.68 -34.27 13.55
CA SER A 638 -9.29 -34.66 13.84
C SER A 638 -8.30 -34.15 12.79
N ARG A 639 -8.81 -33.83 11.58
CA ARG A 639 -8.05 -33.38 10.42
C ARG A 639 -8.86 -32.39 9.58
N PRO A 640 -8.19 -31.56 8.77
CA PRO A 640 -8.84 -30.78 7.71
C PRO A 640 -9.69 -31.67 6.80
N TYR A 641 -10.92 -31.23 6.49
CA TYR A 641 -11.80 -31.89 5.54
C TYR A 641 -11.52 -31.35 4.14
N LEU A 642 -10.89 -32.15 3.27
CA LEU A 642 -10.38 -31.70 1.96
C LEU A 642 -11.18 -32.24 0.77
N LYS A 643 -12.30 -32.94 1.02
CA LYS A 643 -13.20 -33.37 -0.06
C LYS A 643 -14.04 -32.18 -0.53
N GLY A 644 -14.07 -31.93 -1.83
CA GLY A 644 -14.73 -30.78 -2.45
C GLY A 644 -16.25 -30.88 -2.59
N ASP A 645 -16.90 -31.82 -1.90
CA ASP A 645 -18.32 -32.14 -2.05
C ASP A 645 -19.23 -31.37 -1.08
N LYS A 646 -18.68 -30.58 -0.17
CA LYS A 646 -19.42 -29.78 0.79
C LYS A 646 -19.20 -28.29 0.60
N TRP A 647 -20.29 -27.56 0.48
CA TRP A 647 -20.31 -26.10 0.44
C TRP A 647 -20.53 -25.51 1.83
N ILE A 648 -19.96 -24.34 2.06
CA ILE A 648 -20.27 -23.52 3.22
C ILE A 648 -21.69 -22.99 3.08
N THR A 649 -22.47 -23.08 4.14
CA THR A 649 -23.86 -22.60 4.18
C THR A 649 -24.13 -21.64 5.34
N ASP A 650 -23.13 -21.41 6.19
CA ASP A 650 -23.21 -20.62 7.42
C ASP A 650 -22.20 -19.47 7.44
N TRP A 651 -21.81 -18.97 6.25
CA TRP A 651 -20.91 -17.83 6.11
C TRP A 651 -21.41 -16.62 6.91
N THR A 652 -20.54 -16.10 7.76
CA THR A 652 -20.69 -14.81 8.42
C THR A 652 -19.28 -14.29 8.70
N SER A 653 -19.09 -12.97 8.75
CA SER A 653 -17.85 -12.36 9.19
C SER A 653 -18.14 -11.09 9.98
N GLN A 654 -17.33 -10.84 11.00
CA GLN A 654 -17.36 -9.61 11.80
C GLN A 654 -16.28 -8.62 11.37
N ILE A 655 -15.47 -8.98 10.38
CA ILE A 655 -14.45 -8.11 9.78
C ILE A 655 -15.16 -7.11 8.87
N SER A 656 -14.75 -5.83 8.96
CA SER A 656 -15.32 -4.80 8.06
C SER A 656 -14.92 -5.06 6.61
N GLY A 657 -15.82 -4.71 5.69
CA GLY A 657 -15.59 -4.98 4.27
C GLY A 657 -15.81 -6.44 3.87
N SER A 658 -16.50 -7.23 4.69
CA SER A 658 -16.94 -8.58 4.34
C SER A 658 -18.18 -8.55 3.44
N ALA A 659 -18.22 -9.47 2.49
CA ALA A 659 -19.40 -9.81 1.71
C ALA A 659 -20.56 -10.21 2.63
N SER A 660 -21.77 -9.80 2.27
CA SER A 660 -22.99 -10.19 3.00
C SER A 660 -23.26 -11.68 2.88
N THR A 661 -24.13 -12.23 3.74
CA THR A 661 -24.50 -13.65 3.69
C THR A 661 -25.27 -14.05 2.42
N GLU A 662 -25.73 -13.09 1.62
CA GLU A 662 -26.42 -13.34 0.35
C GLU A 662 -25.46 -13.88 -0.72
N TYR A 663 -24.22 -13.39 -0.75
CA TYR A 663 -23.26 -13.68 -1.82
C TYR A 663 -21.82 -13.94 -1.34
N GLY A 664 -21.55 -13.79 -0.05
CA GLY A 664 -20.27 -14.13 0.56
C GLY A 664 -20.18 -15.60 0.92
N GLY A 665 -18.96 -16.14 0.88
CA GLY A 665 -18.66 -17.46 1.41
C GLY A 665 -19.21 -18.63 0.60
N HIS A 666 -19.54 -18.44 -0.67
CA HIS A 666 -19.88 -19.52 -1.61
C HIS A 666 -18.63 -20.33 -1.98
N PHE A 667 -18.06 -21.00 -0.99
CA PHE A 667 -16.85 -21.80 -1.11
C PHE A 667 -17.10 -23.23 -0.61
N THR A 668 -16.23 -24.16 -1.01
CA THR A 668 -16.22 -25.50 -0.41
C THR A 668 -15.56 -25.50 0.97
N ARG A 669 -15.96 -26.42 1.85
CA ARG A 669 -15.28 -26.68 3.14
C ARG A 669 -13.80 -27.04 2.92
N SER A 670 -13.50 -27.80 1.87
CA SER A 670 -12.14 -28.11 1.41
C SER A 670 -11.26 -26.86 1.30
N TYR A 671 -11.75 -25.84 0.59
CA TYR A 671 -11.04 -24.58 0.43
C TYR A 671 -10.80 -23.88 1.77
N ALA A 672 -11.84 -23.71 2.59
CA ALA A 672 -11.71 -23.01 3.86
C ALA A 672 -10.76 -23.73 4.83
N ASP A 673 -10.77 -25.07 4.86
CA ASP A 673 -9.90 -25.86 5.72
C ASP A 673 -8.44 -25.86 5.21
N LEU A 674 -8.20 -25.87 3.90
CA LEU A 674 -6.85 -25.80 3.33
C LEU A 674 -6.24 -24.40 3.43
N HIS A 675 -7.05 -23.36 3.21
CA HIS A 675 -6.62 -21.96 3.24
C HIS A 675 -5.93 -21.58 4.57
N ARG A 676 -6.31 -22.22 5.68
CA ARG A 676 -5.70 -22.01 7.01
C ARG A 676 -4.20 -22.27 7.05
N TYR A 677 -3.71 -23.11 6.15
CA TYR A 677 -2.33 -23.55 6.14
C TYR A 677 -1.45 -22.73 5.20
N VAL A 678 -1.97 -21.64 4.58
CA VAL A 678 -1.22 -20.81 3.65
C VAL A 678 -0.86 -19.42 4.20
N ARG A 679 0.36 -18.98 3.92
CA ARG A 679 0.82 -17.60 4.13
C ARG A 679 0.71 -16.85 2.81
N ARG A 680 0.02 -15.73 2.83
CA ARG A 680 -0.31 -14.92 1.64
C ARG A 680 -0.59 -13.49 2.09
N PRO A 681 -0.46 -12.48 1.22
CA PRO A 681 -0.81 -11.12 1.58
C PRO A 681 -2.31 -11.00 1.91
N GLY A 682 -2.65 -10.24 2.95
CA GLY A 682 -4.01 -9.72 3.16
C GLY A 682 -4.58 -9.07 1.89
N ILE A 683 -5.90 -9.03 1.76
CA ILE A 683 -6.59 -8.18 0.78
C ILE A 683 -6.10 -6.71 0.88
N GLU A 684 -5.64 -6.29 2.06
CA GLU A 684 -4.99 -5.00 2.31
C GLU A 684 -3.61 -5.13 2.95
N SER A 685 -2.74 -6.01 2.43
CA SER A 685 -1.37 -6.16 2.95
C SER A 685 -0.52 -4.88 2.92
N ASP A 686 0.62 -4.85 3.63
CA ASP A 686 1.51 -3.67 3.75
C ASP A 686 1.72 -2.91 2.42
N MET A 687 1.47 -1.59 2.40
CA MET A 687 1.62 -0.75 1.20
C MET A 687 3.06 -0.73 0.66
N HIS A 688 4.05 -0.85 1.53
CA HIS A 688 5.45 -0.90 1.12
C HIS A 688 5.72 -2.16 0.34
N MET A 689 6.59 -2.07 -0.67
CA MET A 689 7.06 -3.24 -1.41
C MET A 689 7.58 -4.32 -0.44
N LEU A 690 7.06 -5.54 -0.58
CA LEU A 690 7.41 -6.65 0.30
C LEU A 690 8.87 -7.07 0.11
N THR A 691 9.47 -7.57 1.18
CA THR A 691 10.76 -8.26 1.10
C THR A 691 10.66 -9.38 0.06
N PRO A 692 11.65 -9.55 -0.84
CA PRO A 692 11.63 -10.67 -1.78
C PRO A 692 11.41 -11.99 -1.02
N MET A 693 10.48 -12.80 -1.53
CA MET A 693 10.03 -14.06 -0.94
C MET A 693 9.25 -13.97 0.39
N ASP A 694 8.80 -12.81 0.89
CA ASP A 694 8.12 -12.68 2.22
C ASP A 694 6.84 -13.53 2.36
N VAL A 695 6.15 -13.78 1.23
CA VAL A 695 4.95 -14.63 1.12
C VAL A 695 5.14 -15.78 0.12
N HIS A 696 6.40 -16.22 -0.03
CA HIS A 696 6.76 -17.31 -0.95
C HIS A 696 6.10 -18.64 -0.56
N ALA A 697 5.75 -19.46 -1.56
CA ALA A 697 5.10 -20.76 -1.34
C ALA A 697 5.84 -21.66 -0.32
N ASP A 698 7.17 -21.71 -0.34
CA ASP A 698 7.92 -22.53 0.65
C ASP A 698 7.87 -22.01 2.11
N GLN A 699 7.38 -20.79 2.36
CA GLN A 699 7.16 -20.25 3.72
C GLN A 699 5.80 -20.66 4.31
N THR A 700 4.95 -21.26 3.49
CA THR A 700 3.62 -21.71 3.87
C THR A 700 3.67 -23.08 4.55
N GLU A 701 2.94 -23.25 5.65
CA GLU A 701 2.90 -24.53 6.39
C GLU A 701 2.51 -25.72 5.49
N LEU A 702 1.53 -25.54 4.59
CA LEU A 702 1.14 -26.57 3.63
C LEU A 702 2.33 -27.10 2.81
N MET A 703 3.14 -26.20 2.24
CA MET A 703 4.27 -26.58 1.39
C MET A 703 5.40 -27.20 2.21
N GLN A 704 5.59 -26.75 3.45
CA GLN A 704 6.58 -27.33 4.36
C GLN A 704 6.20 -28.75 4.80
N LEU A 705 4.92 -29.01 5.07
CA LEU A 705 4.42 -30.35 5.37
C LEU A 705 4.68 -31.32 4.21
N LEU A 706 4.35 -30.89 2.98
CA LEU A 706 4.59 -31.68 1.77
C LEU A 706 6.10 -31.93 1.56
N ALA A 707 6.94 -30.90 1.71
CA ALA A 707 8.38 -31.03 1.55
C ALA A 707 9.05 -31.95 2.59
N LYS A 708 8.52 -31.98 3.83
CA LYS A 708 8.95 -32.91 4.89
C LYS A 708 8.48 -34.36 4.67
N GLY A 709 7.65 -34.60 3.65
CA GLY A 709 7.17 -35.93 3.28
C GLY A 709 5.94 -36.38 4.06
N HIS A 710 4.99 -35.48 4.35
CA HIS A 710 3.70 -35.76 5.01
C HIS A 710 3.11 -37.13 4.61
N TYR A 711 3.27 -38.13 5.49
CA TYR A 711 2.89 -39.53 5.27
C TYR A 711 3.31 -40.13 3.90
N ASN A 712 4.47 -39.72 3.40
CA ASN A 712 5.07 -40.12 2.13
C ASN A 712 4.19 -39.83 0.90
N VAL A 713 3.31 -38.84 0.99
CA VAL A 713 2.59 -38.28 -0.16
C VAL A 713 3.59 -37.61 -1.09
N LYS A 714 3.54 -37.95 -2.39
CA LYS A 714 4.41 -37.40 -3.43
C LYS A 714 3.55 -36.85 -4.56
N LEU A 715 3.56 -35.54 -4.71
CA LEU A 715 2.87 -34.87 -5.81
C LEU A 715 3.77 -34.87 -7.05
N ASP A 716 3.16 -35.03 -8.21
CA ASP A 716 3.85 -34.73 -9.47
C ASP A 716 4.13 -33.22 -9.61
N SER A 717 5.05 -32.87 -10.51
CA SER A 717 5.49 -31.49 -10.71
C SER A 717 4.35 -30.56 -11.15
N ALA A 718 3.38 -31.05 -11.93
CA ALA A 718 2.26 -30.24 -12.38
C ALA A 718 1.32 -29.90 -11.22
N SER A 719 1.05 -30.86 -10.34
CA SER A 719 0.28 -30.67 -9.10
C SER A 719 0.98 -29.73 -8.12
N MET A 720 2.29 -29.86 -7.94
CA MET A 720 3.06 -28.91 -7.11
C MET A 720 3.00 -27.49 -7.66
N LEU A 721 3.09 -27.33 -8.98
CA LEU A 721 2.99 -26.02 -9.63
C LEU A 721 1.61 -25.38 -9.44
N ARG A 722 0.52 -26.16 -9.47
CA ARG A 722 -0.84 -25.65 -9.21
C ARG A 722 -0.98 -25.14 -7.78
N LEU A 723 -0.47 -25.87 -6.78
CA LEU A 723 -0.50 -25.41 -5.38
C LEU A 723 0.36 -24.15 -5.18
N ALA A 724 1.56 -24.10 -5.77
CA ALA A 724 2.41 -22.93 -5.71
C ALA A 724 1.73 -21.71 -6.36
N CYS A 725 1.17 -21.88 -7.56
CA CYS A 725 0.49 -20.80 -8.27
C CYS A 725 -0.76 -20.32 -7.52
N TRP A 726 -1.50 -21.20 -6.86
CA TRP A 726 -2.63 -20.81 -6.01
C TRP A 726 -2.19 -19.88 -4.88
N ILE A 727 -1.09 -20.21 -4.21
CA ILE A 727 -0.49 -19.36 -3.15
C ILE A 727 -0.01 -18.04 -3.75
N ASP A 728 0.75 -18.08 -4.85
CA ASP A 728 1.29 -16.89 -5.53
C ASP A 728 0.18 -15.94 -6.02
N PHE A 729 -1.03 -16.46 -6.28
CA PHE A 729 -2.19 -15.70 -6.73
C PHE A 729 -3.03 -15.14 -5.58
N ASN A 730 -2.56 -15.26 -4.34
CA ASN A 730 -3.27 -14.85 -3.14
C ASN A 730 -4.49 -15.75 -2.80
N ALA A 731 -4.36 -17.05 -3.08
CA ALA A 731 -5.31 -18.10 -2.71
C ALA A 731 -6.79 -17.87 -3.11
N PRO A 732 -7.11 -17.48 -4.36
CA PRO A 732 -8.51 -17.29 -4.80
C PRO A 732 -9.30 -18.61 -4.79
N PHE A 733 -10.63 -18.52 -4.66
CA PHE A 733 -11.55 -19.63 -4.89
C PHE A 733 -12.16 -19.56 -6.30
N HIS A 734 -12.76 -18.42 -6.64
CA HIS A 734 -13.43 -18.21 -7.93
C HIS A 734 -12.44 -17.79 -9.02
N GLY A 735 -12.53 -18.46 -10.18
CA GLY A 735 -11.71 -18.16 -11.35
C GLY A 735 -12.45 -17.40 -12.45
N HIS A 736 -13.72 -17.05 -12.26
CA HIS A 736 -14.53 -16.31 -13.23
C HIS A 736 -15.82 -15.81 -12.56
N ARG A 737 -16.43 -14.76 -13.12
CA ARG A 737 -17.48 -13.99 -12.46
C ARG A 737 -18.83 -14.72 -12.41
N LYS A 738 -19.16 -15.59 -13.39
CA LYS A 738 -20.42 -16.37 -13.38
C LYS A 738 -20.56 -17.35 -12.21
N ASP A 739 -19.47 -17.69 -11.51
CA ASP A 739 -19.53 -18.54 -10.32
C ASP A 739 -20.00 -17.77 -9.05
N ILE A 740 -20.07 -16.44 -9.11
CA ILE A 740 -20.49 -15.59 -7.99
C ILE A 740 -21.99 -15.33 -8.12
N SER A 741 -22.75 -15.51 -7.03
CA SER A 741 -24.22 -15.49 -7.05
C SER A 741 -24.85 -14.17 -7.54
N THR A 742 -24.10 -13.07 -7.51
CA THR A 742 -24.55 -11.75 -7.98
C THR A 742 -24.34 -11.52 -9.49
N TYR A 743 -23.87 -12.52 -10.23
CA TYR A 743 -23.49 -12.34 -11.65
C TYR A 743 -24.59 -11.76 -12.53
N ASP A 744 -25.85 -12.15 -12.31
CA ASP A 744 -26.97 -11.64 -13.10
C ASP A 744 -27.18 -10.12 -12.93
N ARG A 745 -26.77 -9.55 -11.78
CA ARG A 745 -26.83 -8.09 -11.52
C ARG A 745 -25.88 -7.29 -12.44
N THR A 746 -24.92 -7.96 -13.07
CA THR A 746 -23.89 -7.35 -13.90
C THR A 746 -24.29 -7.23 -15.37
N GLU A 747 -25.45 -7.77 -15.78
CA GLU A 747 -25.90 -7.85 -17.18
C GLU A 747 -25.78 -6.50 -17.90
N ASN A 748 -26.25 -5.42 -17.27
CA ASN A 748 -26.19 -4.09 -17.88
C ASN A 748 -24.76 -3.60 -18.10
N SER A 749 -23.84 -3.81 -17.13
CA SER A 749 -22.43 -3.45 -17.27
C SER A 749 -21.77 -4.22 -18.41
N ARG A 750 -22.02 -5.55 -18.50
CA ARG A 750 -21.48 -6.40 -19.58
C ARG A 750 -22.02 -5.98 -20.94
N ARG A 751 -23.32 -5.74 -21.07
CA ARG A 751 -23.96 -5.26 -22.30
C ARG A 751 -23.37 -3.94 -22.77
N LEU A 752 -23.18 -2.97 -21.86
CA LEU A 752 -22.64 -1.66 -22.19
C LEU A 752 -21.16 -1.73 -22.60
N ARG A 753 -20.34 -2.55 -21.91
CA ARG A 753 -18.95 -2.78 -22.33
C ARG A 753 -18.86 -3.30 -23.75
N GLU A 754 -19.66 -4.31 -24.10
CA GLU A 754 -19.64 -4.85 -25.45
C GLU A 754 -20.14 -3.81 -26.47
N LEU A 755 -21.22 -3.07 -26.14
CA LEU A 755 -21.80 -2.04 -27.00
C LEU A 755 -20.78 -0.95 -27.39
N TYR A 756 -19.95 -0.52 -26.44
CA TYR A 756 -18.99 0.57 -26.66
C TYR A 756 -17.54 0.10 -26.88
N ARG A 757 -17.29 -1.22 -26.89
CA ARG A 757 -15.95 -1.81 -27.01
C ARG A 757 -15.17 -1.23 -28.19
N GLU A 758 -15.78 -1.22 -29.37
CA GLU A 758 -15.16 -0.72 -30.60
C GLU A 758 -14.95 0.79 -30.57
N MET A 759 -15.91 1.54 -30.01
CA MET A 759 -15.81 3.00 -29.87
C MET A 759 -14.63 3.41 -29.00
N PHE A 760 -14.29 2.62 -27.98
CA PHE A 760 -13.19 2.91 -27.06
C PHE A 760 -11.85 2.27 -27.42
N GLY A 761 -11.84 1.39 -28.43
CA GLY A 761 -10.67 0.55 -28.73
C GLY A 761 -10.36 -0.47 -27.63
N ALA A 762 -11.36 -0.85 -26.83
CA ALA A 762 -11.20 -1.85 -25.78
C ALA A 762 -11.04 -3.26 -26.38
N PRO A 763 -10.26 -4.16 -25.76
CA PRO A 763 -10.01 -5.48 -26.30
C PRO A 763 -11.24 -6.39 -26.16
N ALA A 764 -11.38 -7.36 -27.07
CA ALA A 764 -12.35 -8.44 -26.94
C ALA A 764 -11.73 -9.60 -26.16
N HIS A 765 -12.28 -9.91 -24.99
CA HIS A 765 -11.84 -11.03 -24.17
C HIS A 765 -13.02 -11.84 -23.66
N ASP A 766 -12.95 -13.16 -23.80
CA ASP A 766 -13.84 -14.09 -23.11
C ASP A 766 -13.26 -14.39 -21.72
N MET A 767 -13.77 -13.66 -20.73
CA MET A 767 -13.33 -13.78 -19.34
C MET A 767 -14.01 -14.95 -18.61
N GLU A 768 -15.01 -15.60 -19.21
CA GLU A 768 -15.88 -16.58 -18.54
C GLU A 768 -15.56 -18.04 -18.88
N TRP A 769 -14.64 -18.27 -19.83
CA TRP A 769 -14.22 -19.61 -20.19
C TRP A 769 -13.37 -20.26 -19.10
N LEU A 770 -13.75 -21.47 -18.71
CA LEU A 770 -12.98 -22.42 -17.91
C LEU A 770 -13.06 -23.82 -18.55
N PRO A 771 -12.06 -24.70 -18.32
CA PRO A 771 -12.15 -26.10 -18.72
C PRO A 771 -13.24 -26.83 -17.93
N GLU A 772 -13.71 -27.96 -18.45
CA GLU A 772 -14.61 -28.84 -17.67
C GLU A 772 -13.93 -29.34 -16.40
N LEU A 773 -14.71 -29.48 -15.33
CA LEU A 773 -14.21 -30.04 -14.07
C LEU A 773 -13.75 -31.49 -14.28
N PRO A 774 -12.51 -31.84 -13.91
CA PRO A 774 -12.07 -33.22 -13.97
C PRO A 774 -12.95 -34.11 -13.08
N THR A 775 -13.37 -35.27 -13.59
CA THR A 775 -14.17 -36.26 -12.84
C THR A 775 -13.44 -37.60 -12.80
N GLY A 776 -13.80 -38.46 -11.83
CA GLY A 776 -13.26 -39.81 -11.74
C GLY A 776 -11.75 -39.90 -11.42
N ILE A 777 -11.21 -38.90 -10.72
CA ILE A 777 -9.79 -38.85 -10.35
C ILE A 777 -9.45 -40.03 -9.43
N ALA A 778 -8.49 -40.86 -9.82
CA ALA A 778 -8.02 -41.96 -9.01
C ALA A 778 -7.17 -41.46 -7.83
N TYR A 779 -7.45 -41.98 -6.63
CA TYR A 779 -6.64 -41.69 -5.45
C TYR A 779 -5.29 -42.40 -5.52
N GLU A 780 -4.22 -41.63 -5.43
CA GLU A 780 -2.84 -42.10 -5.38
C GLU A 780 -2.44 -42.36 -3.92
N LYS A 781 -2.61 -43.61 -3.49
CA LYS A 781 -2.32 -44.01 -2.12
C LYS A 781 -0.81 -43.97 -1.86
N PRO A 782 -0.34 -43.21 -0.86
CA PRO A 782 1.09 -43.16 -0.54
C PRO A 782 1.58 -44.49 0.05
N ASP A 783 2.84 -44.82 -0.20
CA ASP A 783 3.48 -45.96 0.44
C ASP A 783 3.59 -45.73 1.95
N ARG A 784 3.50 -46.81 2.73
CA ARG A 784 3.71 -46.73 4.18
C ARG A 784 5.14 -46.27 4.46
N PRO A 785 5.34 -45.23 5.30
CA PRO A 785 6.69 -44.77 5.63
C PRO A 785 7.46 -45.89 6.34
N MET A 786 8.66 -46.19 5.86
CA MET A 786 9.60 -47.04 6.57
C MET A 786 10.23 -46.24 7.71
N VAL A 787 10.14 -46.76 8.93
CA VAL A 787 10.65 -46.08 10.13
C VAL A 787 11.93 -46.76 10.57
N ASN A 788 13.09 -46.17 10.26
CA ASN A 788 14.32 -46.50 10.95
C ASN A 788 14.42 -45.56 12.16
N ILE A 789 14.21 -46.10 13.36
CA ILE A 789 14.18 -45.29 14.59
C ILE A 789 15.59 -44.84 14.97
N GLY A 790 16.63 -45.62 14.66
CA GLY A 790 18.00 -45.33 15.07
C GLY A 790 18.25 -45.59 16.55
N ASP A 791 19.08 -44.76 17.17
CA ASP A 791 19.49 -44.88 18.57
C ASP A 791 18.35 -44.50 19.52
N THR A 792 17.94 -45.43 20.39
CA THR A 792 16.85 -45.22 21.36
C THR A 792 17.32 -45.01 22.79
N ALA A 793 18.59 -45.33 23.09
CA ALA A 793 19.17 -45.19 24.41
C ALA A 793 20.65 -44.81 24.31
N LEU A 794 21.11 -43.97 25.25
CA LEU A 794 22.50 -43.55 25.37
C LEU A 794 22.88 -43.47 26.85
N LYS A 795 23.99 -44.10 27.24
CA LYS A 795 24.42 -44.13 28.64
C LYS A 795 24.63 -42.71 29.17
N GLY A 796 23.97 -42.39 30.28
CA GLY A 796 24.08 -41.08 30.94
C GLY A 796 23.14 -40.01 30.40
N TRP A 797 22.30 -40.34 29.42
CA TRP A 797 21.27 -39.50 28.81
C TRP A 797 19.88 -40.13 29.02
N PRO A 798 18.82 -39.34 29.33
CA PRO A 798 18.84 -37.90 29.61
C PRO A 798 19.53 -37.56 30.93
N LEU A 799 19.86 -36.28 31.13
CA LEU A 799 20.44 -35.78 32.39
C LEU A 799 19.38 -35.63 33.48
N TYR A 800 18.14 -35.33 33.10
CA TYR A 800 16.98 -35.30 33.98
C TYR A 800 15.72 -35.59 33.16
N ASP A 801 14.63 -35.85 33.86
CA ASP A 801 13.31 -36.02 33.27
C ASP A 801 12.40 -34.89 33.81
N PRO A 802 11.97 -33.94 32.96
CA PRO A 802 11.10 -32.85 33.38
C PRO A 802 9.70 -33.31 33.81
N GLU A 803 9.22 -34.46 33.33
CA GLU A 803 7.89 -34.99 33.70
C GLU A 803 7.94 -35.64 35.08
N ALA A 804 9.05 -36.27 35.45
CA ALA A 804 9.25 -36.85 36.78
C ALA A 804 9.65 -35.81 37.85
N LYS A 805 10.33 -34.72 37.46
CA LYS A 805 10.87 -33.71 38.37
C LYS A 805 10.67 -32.30 37.82
N PRO A 806 9.75 -31.48 38.40
CA PRO A 806 9.47 -30.14 37.92
C PRO A 806 10.66 -29.18 38.14
N TYR A 807 10.54 -27.98 37.55
CA TYR A 807 11.52 -26.89 37.48
C TYR A 807 12.55 -26.77 38.64
N VAL A 808 12.14 -26.99 39.89
CA VAL A 808 12.96 -26.84 41.10
C VAL A 808 14.07 -27.89 41.30
N ALA A 809 14.15 -28.92 40.44
CA ALA A 809 15.00 -30.09 40.68
C ALA A 809 16.03 -30.41 39.56
N TRP A 810 16.44 -29.41 38.76
CA TRP A 810 17.43 -29.52 37.67
C TRP A 810 18.88 -29.70 38.09
N SER A 811 19.12 -30.36 39.23
CA SER A 811 20.42 -30.37 39.88
C SER A 811 21.54 -30.91 38.99
N LYS A 812 21.29 -31.96 38.19
CA LYS A 812 22.33 -32.54 37.32
C LYS A 812 22.79 -31.61 36.18
N PRO A 813 21.91 -31.11 35.28
CA PRO A 813 22.33 -30.20 34.20
C PRO A 813 22.91 -28.88 34.74
N GLN A 814 22.37 -28.33 35.83
CA GLN A 814 22.91 -27.11 36.47
C GLN A 814 24.28 -27.35 37.07
N ASN A 815 24.49 -28.45 37.79
CA ASN A 815 25.80 -28.78 38.37
C ASN A 815 26.88 -28.93 37.28
N LEU A 816 26.53 -29.47 36.11
CA LEU A 816 27.47 -29.56 34.97
C LEU A 816 27.86 -28.18 34.44
N GLN A 817 26.92 -27.23 34.38
CA GLN A 817 27.22 -25.86 33.96
C GLN A 817 28.01 -25.10 35.03
N ILE A 818 27.62 -25.21 36.31
CA ILE A 818 28.34 -24.60 37.44
C ILE A 818 29.78 -25.11 37.51
N ALA A 819 30.01 -26.40 37.21
CA ALA A 819 31.35 -27.00 37.17
C ALA A 819 32.27 -26.39 36.09
N LEU A 820 31.75 -25.63 35.12
CA LEU A 820 32.56 -24.89 34.13
C LEU A 820 33.24 -23.64 34.74
N GLY A 821 32.87 -23.23 35.96
CA GLY A 821 33.37 -22.01 36.58
C GLY A 821 32.72 -20.77 36.00
N ASN A 822 33.47 -19.95 35.25
CA ASN A 822 32.89 -18.78 34.60
C ASN A 822 32.09 -19.19 33.36
N PHE A 823 30.77 -19.27 33.50
CA PHE A 823 29.84 -19.67 32.44
C PHE A 823 28.95 -18.54 31.92
N GLN A 824 29.11 -17.31 32.42
CA GLN A 824 28.40 -16.12 31.93
C GLN A 824 29.40 -15.08 31.42
N MET A 825 29.07 -14.41 30.32
CA MET A 825 29.90 -13.35 29.75
C MET A 825 29.02 -12.27 29.13
N THR A 826 29.37 -11.00 29.37
CA THR A 826 28.74 -9.84 28.71
C THR A 826 29.80 -9.13 27.89
N ILE A 827 29.47 -8.81 26.65
CA ILE A 827 30.36 -8.17 25.68
C ILE A 827 29.66 -6.90 25.19
N GLU A 828 30.29 -5.74 25.34
CA GLU A 828 29.79 -4.51 24.73
C GLU A 828 30.17 -4.48 23.24
N ILE A 829 29.17 -4.43 22.35
CA ILE A 829 29.37 -4.50 20.89
C ILE A 829 29.27 -3.12 20.22
N ALA A 830 28.60 -2.17 20.88
CA ALA A 830 28.52 -0.76 20.55
C ALA A 830 28.17 0.03 21.83
N PRO A 831 28.36 1.37 21.87
CA PRO A 831 28.08 2.16 23.07
C PRO A 831 26.69 1.89 23.65
N GLY A 832 26.62 1.29 24.84
CA GLY A 832 25.35 0.94 25.52
C GLY A 832 24.57 -0.23 24.90
N VAL A 833 25.19 -1.03 24.04
CA VAL A 833 24.62 -2.24 23.43
C VAL A 833 25.45 -3.46 23.85
N GLU A 834 24.84 -4.33 24.64
CA GLU A 834 25.47 -5.52 25.21
C GLU A 834 25.00 -6.80 24.52
N LEU A 835 25.91 -7.76 24.38
CA LEU A 835 25.66 -9.14 24.00
C LEU A 835 25.98 -10.05 25.19
N ARG A 836 25.03 -10.87 25.62
CA ARG A 836 25.20 -11.83 26.71
C ARG A 836 25.38 -13.24 26.17
N MET A 837 26.40 -13.93 26.67
CA MET A 837 26.80 -15.27 26.26
C MET A 837 26.78 -16.21 27.47
N ILE A 838 26.37 -17.45 27.25
CA ILE A 838 26.34 -18.52 28.25
C ILE A 838 27.19 -19.70 27.77
N LYS A 839 28.01 -20.27 28.67
CA LYS A 839 28.81 -21.45 28.40
C LYS A 839 27.98 -22.71 28.65
N VAL A 840 27.82 -23.52 27.62
CA VAL A 840 27.10 -24.80 27.62
C VAL A 840 28.10 -25.95 27.77
N PRO A 841 27.88 -26.92 28.69
CA PRO A 841 28.82 -28.01 28.92
C PRO A 841 28.91 -28.99 27.73
N ALA A 842 30.07 -29.64 27.58
CA ALA A 842 30.25 -30.78 26.69
C ALA A 842 29.40 -31.98 27.16
N GLY A 843 29.09 -32.91 26.25
CA GLY A 843 28.29 -34.08 26.58
C GLY A 843 27.88 -34.91 25.37
N SER A 844 27.00 -35.88 25.57
CA SER A 844 26.42 -36.66 24.48
C SER A 844 24.92 -36.84 24.69
N PHE A 845 24.17 -36.83 23.58
CA PHE A 845 22.72 -36.93 23.58
C PHE A 845 22.22 -37.68 22.35
N ILE A 846 20.94 -38.04 22.38
CA ILE A 846 20.24 -38.56 21.22
C ILE A 846 19.63 -37.37 20.46
N MET A 847 20.16 -37.10 19.28
CA MET A 847 19.67 -36.07 18.36
C MET A 847 18.53 -36.61 17.49
N GLY A 848 17.53 -35.77 17.23
CA GLY A 848 16.34 -36.14 16.45
C GLY A 848 15.18 -36.67 17.28
N SER A 849 14.13 -37.13 16.60
CA SER A 849 12.95 -37.75 17.21
C SER A 849 12.26 -38.71 16.26
N THR A 850 11.32 -39.52 16.76
CA THR A 850 10.51 -40.44 15.95
C THR A 850 9.25 -39.81 15.36
N ARG A 851 9.06 -38.49 15.52
CA ARG A 851 7.80 -37.82 15.17
C ARG A 851 7.68 -37.48 13.69
N LEU A 852 8.78 -37.11 13.04
CA LEU A 852 8.81 -36.69 11.65
C LEU A 852 9.91 -37.40 10.85
N PRO A 853 9.69 -37.70 9.55
CA PRO A 853 10.67 -38.40 8.73
C PRO A 853 12.05 -37.73 8.66
N ASP A 854 12.10 -36.41 8.63
CA ASP A 854 13.36 -35.66 8.51
C ASP A 854 14.12 -35.46 9.83
N GLU A 855 13.56 -35.99 10.93
CA GLU A 855 14.17 -36.07 12.26
C GLU A 855 14.68 -37.49 12.58
N MET A 856 14.54 -38.43 11.64
CA MET A 856 14.89 -39.85 11.78
C MET A 856 15.97 -40.29 10.77
N PRO A 857 16.81 -41.28 11.10
CA PRO A 857 16.89 -41.97 12.39
C PRO A 857 17.47 -41.08 13.50
N GLN A 858 17.03 -41.31 14.74
CA GLN A 858 17.67 -40.75 15.92
C GLN A 858 19.13 -41.21 15.97
N THR A 859 20.04 -40.31 16.36
CA THR A 859 21.48 -40.59 16.33
C THR A 859 22.15 -40.10 17.60
N ALA A 860 23.01 -40.91 18.21
CA ALA A 860 23.87 -40.49 19.30
C ALA A 860 24.91 -39.49 18.78
N VAL A 861 24.93 -38.29 19.34
CA VAL A 861 25.82 -37.19 18.96
C VAL A 861 26.59 -36.73 20.19
N THR A 862 27.89 -36.46 20.01
CA THR A 862 28.78 -35.95 21.06
C THR A 862 29.17 -34.50 20.75
N ILE A 863 29.05 -33.63 21.75
CA ILE A 863 29.62 -32.28 21.77
C ILE A 863 30.92 -32.35 22.56
N ASP A 864 32.05 -32.34 21.84
CA ASP A 864 33.37 -32.68 22.41
C ASP A 864 33.93 -31.64 23.38
N LYS A 865 33.58 -30.37 23.20
CA LYS A 865 34.07 -29.24 23.99
C LYS A 865 32.89 -28.37 24.45
N PRO A 866 32.94 -27.79 25.66
CA PRO A 866 32.02 -26.73 26.04
C PRO A 866 32.12 -25.56 25.05
N PHE A 867 31.02 -24.86 24.82
CA PHE A 867 30.98 -23.73 23.89
C PHE A 867 30.13 -22.60 24.45
N TRP A 868 30.42 -21.38 24.03
CA TRP A 868 29.64 -20.21 24.38
C TRP A 868 28.56 -19.98 23.34
N ILE A 869 27.34 -19.70 23.77
CA ILE A 869 26.21 -19.38 22.91
C ILE A 869 25.48 -18.15 23.45
N GLY A 870 24.90 -17.34 22.56
CA GLY A 870 24.08 -16.19 22.95
C GLY A 870 22.96 -16.64 23.90
N GLN A 871 22.80 -15.90 25.00
CA GLN A 871 21.73 -16.16 25.97
C GLN A 871 20.33 -16.02 25.34
N PHE A 872 20.24 -15.07 24.39
CA PHE A 872 19.07 -14.68 23.62
C PHE A 872 19.37 -14.75 22.13
N GLU A 873 18.34 -14.68 21.30
CA GLU A 873 18.43 -14.28 19.91
C GLU A 873 19.01 -12.86 19.79
N ILE A 874 19.65 -12.57 18.65
CA ILE A 874 20.15 -11.22 18.36
C ILE A 874 18.95 -10.27 18.19
N THR A 875 18.92 -9.18 18.96
CA THR A 875 17.82 -8.21 18.91
C THR A 875 17.96 -7.21 17.76
N ASN A 876 16.87 -6.51 17.42
CA ASN A 876 16.90 -5.42 16.44
C ASN A 876 17.96 -4.36 16.79
N ARG A 877 18.07 -3.97 18.06
CA ARG A 877 19.09 -3.03 18.54
C ARG A 877 20.52 -3.55 18.34
N GLN A 878 20.76 -4.82 18.65
CA GLN A 878 22.07 -5.46 18.45
C GLN A 878 22.42 -5.59 16.96
N PHE A 879 21.45 -5.94 16.11
CA PHE A 879 21.67 -6.04 14.67
C PHE A 879 21.90 -4.65 14.03
N ARG A 880 21.21 -3.61 14.48
CA ARG A 880 21.42 -2.23 14.00
C ARG A 880 22.79 -1.65 14.37
N ALA A 881 23.50 -2.23 15.33
CA ALA A 881 24.91 -1.89 15.55
C ALA A 881 25.81 -2.32 14.38
N PHE A 882 25.39 -3.34 13.62
CA PHE A 882 26.03 -3.80 12.38
C PHE A 882 25.44 -3.12 11.14
N ASP A 883 24.11 -3.14 10.98
CA ASP A 883 23.39 -2.51 9.87
C ASP A 883 22.35 -1.50 10.39
N PRO A 884 22.70 -0.20 10.48
CA PRO A 884 21.79 0.83 10.99
C PRO A 884 20.49 0.99 10.22
N LYS A 885 20.38 0.43 9.00
CA LYS A 885 19.17 0.49 8.15
C LYS A 885 18.27 -0.73 8.31
N HIS A 886 18.63 -1.68 9.17
CA HIS A 886 17.83 -2.88 9.38
C HIS A 886 16.43 -2.55 9.91
N ASP A 887 15.44 -3.15 9.25
CA ASP A 887 14.02 -3.07 9.59
C ASP A 887 13.40 -4.46 9.50
N SER A 888 13.00 -5.01 10.65
CA SER A 888 12.26 -6.27 10.77
C SER A 888 10.82 -6.16 10.30
N ARG A 889 10.34 -4.95 9.99
CA ARG A 889 9.01 -4.58 9.47
C ARG A 889 7.86 -4.91 10.43
N ASP A 890 6.66 -4.57 9.98
CA ASP A 890 5.42 -4.95 10.64
C ASP A 890 4.90 -6.28 10.06
N GLU A 891 4.25 -7.09 10.89
CA GLU A 891 3.42 -8.19 10.44
C GLU A 891 2.03 -7.68 10.01
N HIS A 892 1.57 -8.17 8.86
CA HIS A 892 0.33 -7.74 8.24
C HIS A 892 -0.90 -8.20 9.04
N ARG A 893 -2.02 -7.51 8.85
CA ARG A 893 -3.31 -7.85 9.44
C ARG A 893 -4.22 -8.55 8.45
N HIS A 894 -5.25 -9.20 8.99
CA HIS A 894 -6.36 -9.73 8.22
C HIS A 894 -7.46 -8.67 8.06
N GLY A 895 -8.21 -8.71 6.97
CA GLY A 895 -9.26 -7.73 6.68
C GLY A 895 -8.76 -6.36 6.25
N TYR A 896 -9.65 -5.38 6.30
CA TYR A 896 -9.34 -4.01 5.88
C TYR A 896 -8.23 -3.39 6.74
N GLN A 897 -7.36 -2.56 6.17
CA GLN A 897 -6.27 -1.88 6.88
C GLN A 897 -6.36 -0.37 6.70
N PHE A 898 -6.92 0.31 7.71
CA PHE A 898 -6.91 1.76 7.75
C PHE A 898 -5.94 2.31 8.81
N GLY A 899 -5.21 3.35 8.43
CA GLY A 899 -4.52 4.23 9.37
C GLY A 899 -3.46 3.57 10.26
N ARG A 900 -2.98 2.38 9.93
CA ARG A 900 -1.88 1.67 10.60
C ARG A 900 -1.22 0.67 9.64
N ARG A 901 0.06 0.38 9.85
CA ARG A 901 0.87 -0.50 8.99
C ARG A 901 0.72 -2.00 9.31
N GLY A 902 0.65 -2.36 10.59
CA GLY A 902 0.59 -3.75 11.03
C GLY A 902 0.88 -3.89 12.53
N TYR A 903 1.52 -5.00 12.92
CA TYR A 903 2.06 -5.23 14.27
C TYR A 903 3.59 -5.28 14.22
N SER A 904 4.28 -4.42 14.98
CA SER A 904 5.75 -4.26 14.92
C SER A 904 6.48 -5.54 15.30
N LEU A 905 7.42 -5.96 14.44
CA LEU A 905 8.50 -6.90 14.76
C LEU A 905 9.85 -6.18 14.91
N ASN A 906 9.84 -4.83 14.91
CA ASN A 906 11.01 -3.99 14.72
C ASN A 906 11.42 -3.21 15.98
N ASP A 907 10.83 -3.50 17.13
CA ASP A 907 11.18 -2.85 18.40
C ASP A 907 12.56 -3.31 18.87
N ASP A 908 13.31 -2.43 19.54
CA ASP A 908 14.75 -2.60 19.84
C ASP A 908 15.12 -3.89 20.58
N ASN A 909 14.23 -4.40 21.43
CA ASN A 909 14.44 -5.59 22.24
C ASN A 909 13.77 -6.85 21.67
N GLN A 910 12.95 -6.73 20.62
CA GLN A 910 12.48 -7.88 19.87
C GLN A 910 13.65 -8.52 19.09
N PRO A 911 13.59 -9.84 18.83
CA PRO A 911 14.56 -10.50 17.97
C PRO A 911 14.54 -9.91 16.56
N ALA A 912 15.70 -9.78 15.95
CA ALA A 912 15.82 -9.32 14.57
C ALA A 912 15.40 -10.43 13.60
N VAL A 913 14.48 -10.13 12.67
CA VAL A 913 13.91 -11.08 11.70
C VAL A 913 14.00 -10.53 10.27
N ARG A 914 13.57 -11.31 9.26
CA ARG A 914 13.78 -10.99 7.82
C ARG A 914 15.26 -10.80 7.48
N ILE A 915 16.09 -11.59 8.15
CA ILE A 915 17.53 -11.67 7.95
C ILE A 915 17.83 -12.97 7.21
N SER A 916 18.61 -12.87 6.14
CA SER A 916 19.11 -14.06 5.43
C SER A 916 20.21 -14.74 6.22
N TRP A 917 20.42 -16.04 6.00
CA TRP A 917 21.55 -16.77 6.60
C TRP A 917 22.89 -16.07 6.33
N GLN A 918 23.07 -15.57 5.11
CA GLN A 918 24.28 -14.83 4.74
C GLN A 918 24.48 -13.58 5.61
N GLN A 919 23.44 -12.77 5.80
CA GLN A 919 23.52 -11.59 6.66
C GLN A 919 23.78 -11.95 8.13
N ALA A 920 23.24 -13.07 8.62
CA ALA A 920 23.52 -13.55 9.97
C ALA A 920 24.99 -13.98 10.13
N MET A 921 25.58 -14.62 9.10
CA MET A 921 27.01 -14.92 9.05
C MET A 921 27.88 -13.66 8.92
N ASP A 922 27.46 -12.67 8.13
CA ASP A 922 28.14 -11.38 8.01
C ASP A 922 28.16 -10.63 9.35
N TYR A 923 27.06 -10.68 10.11
CA TYR A 923 27.01 -10.18 11.49
C TYR A 923 28.00 -10.91 12.40
N CYS A 924 28.11 -12.24 12.30
CA CYS A 924 29.08 -13.02 13.08
C CYS A 924 30.52 -12.63 12.73
N ASN A 925 30.82 -12.42 11.45
CA ASN A 925 32.14 -11.97 10.99
C ASN A 925 32.46 -10.57 11.53
N TRP A 926 31.53 -9.63 11.38
CA TRP A 926 31.66 -8.28 11.94
C TRP A 926 31.87 -8.30 13.45
N LEU A 927 31.08 -9.09 14.18
CA LEU A 927 31.21 -9.22 15.62
C LEU A 927 32.57 -9.80 16.02
N SER A 928 33.09 -10.74 15.23
CA SER A 928 34.42 -11.31 15.45
C SER A 928 35.52 -10.27 15.28
N GLU A 929 35.46 -9.49 14.21
CA GLU A 929 36.40 -8.39 13.95
C GLU A 929 36.33 -7.33 15.04
N LYS A 930 35.10 -6.98 15.47
CA LYS A 930 34.85 -5.94 16.47
C LYS A 930 35.41 -6.28 17.85
N THR A 931 35.36 -7.55 18.23
CA THR A 931 35.68 -8.01 19.59
C THR A 931 37.03 -8.71 19.69
N GLY A 932 37.60 -9.16 18.56
CA GLY A 932 38.80 -10.02 18.54
C GLY A 932 38.55 -11.46 19.01
N LEU A 933 37.29 -11.82 19.27
CA LEU A 933 36.82 -13.17 19.59
C LEU A 933 36.27 -13.82 18.31
N ARG A 934 36.14 -15.15 18.26
CA ARG A 934 35.67 -15.85 17.05
C ARG A 934 34.22 -16.25 17.18
N PHE A 935 33.33 -15.60 16.43
CA PHE A 935 31.89 -15.88 16.38
C PHE A 935 31.47 -16.59 15.09
N THR A 936 30.41 -17.39 15.18
CA THR A 936 29.71 -18.04 14.07
C THR A 936 28.27 -18.35 14.48
N LEU A 937 27.42 -18.78 13.56
CA LEU A 937 26.16 -19.44 13.90
C LEU A 937 26.42 -20.82 14.53
N PRO A 938 25.56 -21.30 15.46
CA PRO A 938 25.64 -22.67 15.96
C PRO A 938 25.47 -23.66 14.80
N ASP A 939 26.12 -24.82 14.87
CA ASP A 939 25.64 -25.96 14.08
C ASP A 939 24.38 -26.56 14.70
N GLU A 940 23.70 -27.39 13.92
CA GLU A 940 22.44 -28.01 14.29
C GLU A 940 22.54 -28.86 15.57
N ALA A 941 23.67 -29.54 15.79
CA ALA A 941 23.88 -30.36 16.98
C ALA A 941 24.12 -29.51 18.22
N GLN A 942 24.96 -28.47 18.12
CA GLN A 942 25.16 -27.49 19.18
C GLN A 942 23.84 -26.84 19.60
N TRP A 943 23.02 -26.44 18.61
CA TRP A 943 21.74 -25.82 18.87
C TRP A 943 20.78 -26.79 19.58
N GLU A 944 20.61 -28.02 19.07
CA GLU A 944 19.68 -28.99 19.68
C GLU A 944 20.13 -29.43 21.07
N TRP A 945 21.43 -29.62 21.29
CA TRP A 945 21.98 -29.89 22.61
C TRP A 945 21.63 -28.77 23.59
N ALA A 946 21.91 -27.52 23.22
CA ALA A 946 21.61 -26.33 24.01
C ALA A 946 20.11 -26.20 24.32
N CYS A 947 19.25 -26.45 23.33
CA CYS A 947 17.80 -26.38 23.45
C CYS A 947 17.25 -27.43 24.43
N ARG A 948 17.73 -28.67 24.33
CA ARG A 948 17.31 -29.78 25.19
C ARG A 948 17.72 -29.60 26.65
N ALA A 949 18.83 -28.91 26.90
CA ALA A 949 19.36 -28.59 28.23
C ALA A 949 19.45 -29.80 29.19
N GLY A 950 19.62 -31.01 28.65
CA GLY A 950 19.66 -32.26 29.42
C GLY A 950 18.40 -33.14 29.34
N SER A 951 17.32 -32.69 28.72
CA SER A 951 16.07 -33.46 28.57
C SER A 951 16.00 -34.25 27.25
N SER A 952 15.36 -35.42 27.30
CA SER A 952 14.99 -36.21 26.12
C SER A 952 13.58 -35.93 25.59
N THR A 953 12.75 -35.20 26.34
CA THR A 953 11.38 -34.85 25.97
C THR A 953 11.33 -33.82 24.82
N PRO A 954 10.17 -33.59 24.19
CA PRO A 954 10.02 -32.59 23.13
C PRO A 954 10.46 -31.17 23.53
N PHE A 955 10.17 -30.74 24.76
CA PHE A 955 10.63 -29.49 25.34
C PHE A 955 11.50 -29.75 26.57
N TRP A 956 12.43 -28.85 26.92
CA TRP A 956 13.21 -29.01 28.15
C TRP A 956 12.31 -28.99 29.41
N PHE A 957 11.11 -28.41 29.34
CA PHE A 957 10.14 -28.34 30.43
C PHE A 957 9.07 -29.43 30.43
N GLY A 958 9.03 -30.35 29.45
CA GLY A 958 8.08 -31.47 29.44
C GLY A 958 7.74 -32.06 28.08
N GLY A 959 6.69 -32.90 28.08
CA GLY A 959 6.05 -33.47 26.91
C GLY A 959 5.37 -32.44 25.99
N GLN A 960 4.83 -32.90 24.87
CA GLN A 960 4.19 -32.02 23.87
C GLN A 960 2.93 -31.28 24.40
N GLU A 961 2.26 -31.88 25.39
CA GLU A 961 1.06 -31.31 26.04
C GLU A 961 1.42 -30.50 27.31
N ALA A 962 2.70 -30.19 27.54
CA ALA A 962 3.11 -29.38 28.68
C ALA A 962 2.67 -27.93 28.52
N ASP A 963 2.26 -27.29 29.62
CA ASP A 963 1.96 -25.86 29.65
C ASP A 963 3.23 -25.05 29.35
N PHE A 964 3.31 -24.54 28.13
CA PHE A 964 4.44 -23.75 27.65
C PHE A 964 4.35 -22.27 28.04
N SER A 965 3.21 -21.80 28.56
CA SER A 965 2.93 -20.37 28.79
C SER A 965 4.04 -19.64 29.57
N PRO A 966 4.67 -20.23 30.62
CA PRO A 966 5.75 -19.59 31.35
C PRO A 966 7.10 -19.59 30.61
N TYR A 967 7.26 -20.40 29.56
CA TYR A 967 8.56 -20.83 29.04
C TYR A 967 8.85 -20.40 27.60
N ALA A 968 7.84 -20.15 26.77
CA ALA A 968 8.04 -19.79 25.37
C ALA A 968 6.85 -19.04 24.77
N ASN A 969 7.15 -18.17 23.80
CA ASN A 969 6.18 -17.53 22.89
C ASN A 969 5.88 -18.46 21.70
N MET A 970 4.70 -19.06 21.63
CA MET A 970 4.29 -20.00 20.59
C MET A 970 2.93 -19.60 20.00
N GLY A 971 2.55 -20.21 18.87
CA GLY A 971 1.26 -19.99 18.25
C GLY A 971 0.11 -20.54 19.09
N ASP A 972 -0.47 -19.68 19.93
CA ASP A 972 -1.46 -20.01 20.97
C ASP A 972 -2.77 -19.21 20.82
N ILE A 973 -3.58 -19.17 21.88
CA ILE A 973 -4.88 -18.48 21.86
C ILE A 973 -4.77 -16.98 21.53
N LYS A 974 -3.62 -16.34 21.75
CA LYS A 974 -3.41 -14.91 21.44
C LYS A 974 -3.44 -14.63 19.95
N LEU A 975 -3.09 -15.60 19.10
CA LEU A 975 -3.21 -15.46 17.65
C LEU A 975 -4.66 -15.25 17.17
N LYS A 976 -5.69 -15.42 18.03
CA LYS A 976 -7.07 -15.00 17.71
C LYS A 976 -7.21 -13.49 17.56
N GLU A 977 -6.29 -12.70 18.14
CA GLU A 977 -6.33 -11.23 18.08
C GLU A 977 -6.00 -10.67 16.69
N PHE A 978 -5.53 -11.52 15.75
CA PHE A 978 -5.49 -11.18 14.32
C PHE A 978 -6.89 -11.00 13.72
N ALA A 979 -7.92 -11.62 14.30
CA ALA A 979 -9.31 -11.35 13.96
C ALA A 979 -9.71 -10.01 14.56
N ALA A 980 -9.51 -8.94 13.78
CA ALA A 980 -9.73 -7.58 14.24
C ALA A 980 -10.50 -6.75 13.19
N CYS A 981 -11.21 -5.75 13.69
CA CYS A 981 -11.97 -4.80 12.89
C CYS A 981 -11.28 -3.43 12.92
N THR A 982 -10.83 -2.98 11.76
CA THR A 982 -10.09 -1.72 11.58
C THR A 982 -10.99 -0.52 11.29
N ALA A 983 -12.30 -0.73 11.09
CA ALA A 983 -13.29 0.35 11.00
C ALA A 983 -13.66 0.97 12.36
N TYR A 984 -12.87 0.72 13.40
CA TYR A 984 -13.17 1.14 14.75
C TYR A 984 -12.74 2.59 15.02
N LYS A 985 -13.62 3.36 15.69
CA LYS A 985 -13.49 4.82 15.91
C LYS A 985 -13.09 5.56 14.63
N PHE A 986 -13.91 5.44 13.59
CA PHE A 986 -13.70 6.12 12.30
C PHE A 986 -12.31 5.86 11.70
N TYR A 987 -11.88 4.61 11.71
CA TYR A 987 -10.62 4.18 11.09
C TYR A 987 -9.33 4.70 11.76
N GLU A 988 -9.42 5.22 12.99
CA GLU A 988 -8.27 5.69 13.77
C GLU A 988 -7.67 4.59 14.67
N SER A 989 -8.40 3.49 14.87
CA SER A 989 -8.00 2.42 15.77
C SER A 989 -8.52 1.07 15.33
N VAL A 990 -8.01 0.03 15.97
CA VAL A 990 -8.40 -1.36 15.74
C VAL A 990 -9.11 -1.88 16.97
N ARG A 991 -10.19 -2.63 16.76
CA ARG A 991 -10.86 -3.40 17.80
C ARG A 991 -10.70 -4.88 17.52
N ILE A 992 -10.09 -5.60 18.45
CA ILE A 992 -10.07 -7.08 18.44
C ILE A 992 -11.52 -7.57 18.50
N ILE A 993 -11.87 -8.54 17.66
CA ILE A 993 -13.19 -9.17 17.70
C ILE A 993 -13.18 -10.14 18.89
N GLU A 994 -14.03 -9.92 19.90
CA GLU A 994 -13.99 -10.69 21.15
C GLU A 994 -14.33 -12.16 20.96
N ASN A 995 -15.33 -12.44 20.11
CA ASN A 995 -15.82 -13.78 19.79
C ASN A 995 -15.83 -13.97 18.27
N PRO A 996 -14.66 -14.08 17.63
CA PRO A 996 -14.58 -14.27 16.18
C PRO A 996 -15.10 -15.66 15.83
N ASN A 997 -15.75 -15.79 14.67
CA ASN A 997 -16.21 -17.10 14.20
C ASN A 997 -15.09 -17.81 13.42
N LYS A 998 -15.34 -19.05 12.98
CA LYS A 998 -14.36 -19.89 12.26
C LYS A 998 -13.92 -19.37 10.87
N TYR A 999 -14.56 -18.30 10.38
CA TYR A 999 -14.28 -17.59 9.14
C TYR A 999 -13.62 -16.23 9.36
N ASP A 1000 -13.55 -15.74 10.60
CA ASP A 1000 -12.77 -14.56 11.04
C ASP A 1000 -11.45 -15.01 11.71
N ASP A 1001 -11.52 -16.09 12.48
CA ASP A 1001 -10.44 -16.77 13.17
C ASP A 1001 -10.11 -18.07 12.42
N TRP A 1002 -9.08 -18.01 11.58
CA TRP A 1002 -8.68 -19.15 10.73
C TRP A 1002 -7.22 -19.58 10.88
N ILE A 1003 -6.41 -18.88 11.68
CA ILE A 1003 -4.99 -19.25 11.87
C ILE A 1003 -4.92 -20.50 12.77
N PRO A 1004 -4.26 -21.59 12.34
CA PRO A 1004 -4.03 -22.75 13.20
C PRO A 1004 -3.21 -22.36 14.45
N ARG A 1005 -3.70 -22.70 15.64
CA ARG A 1005 -3.10 -22.34 16.93
C ARG A 1005 -3.34 -23.44 17.99
N ASP A 1006 -2.59 -23.41 19.08
CA ASP A 1006 -3.02 -24.03 20.33
C ASP A 1006 -4.17 -23.21 20.94
N THR A 1007 -5.20 -23.89 21.46
CA THR A 1007 -6.38 -23.24 22.05
C THR A 1007 -6.47 -23.41 23.56
N THR A 1008 -5.47 -24.03 24.18
CA THR A 1008 -5.47 -24.43 25.59
C THR A 1008 -4.69 -23.42 26.44
N TYR A 1009 -3.55 -22.96 25.94
CA TYR A 1009 -2.59 -22.15 26.67
C TYR A 1009 -2.55 -20.69 26.19
N ASN A 1010 -1.97 -19.83 27.03
CA ASN A 1010 -1.83 -18.39 26.79
C ASN A 1010 -0.53 -17.87 27.41
N ASP A 1011 0.49 -17.70 26.57
CA ASP A 1011 1.82 -17.22 26.95
C ASP A 1011 1.87 -15.66 27.06
N GLY A 1012 0.80 -15.00 26.62
CA GLY A 1012 0.62 -13.56 26.67
C GLY A 1012 1.41 -12.76 25.63
N GLY A 1013 2.20 -13.40 24.77
CA GLY A 1013 2.79 -12.84 23.56
C GLY A 1013 1.76 -12.76 22.44
N PHE A 1014 2.00 -11.96 21.40
CA PHE A 1014 1.09 -11.91 20.25
C PHE A 1014 1.81 -12.02 18.92
N VAL A 1015 2.85 -11.21 18.75
CA VAL A 1015 3.89 -11.39 17.74
C VAL A 1015 5.20 -11.72 18.46
N SER A 1016 6.36 -11.54 17.84
CA SER A 1016 7.63 -11.66 18.56
C SER A 1016 7.65 -10.74 19.77
N GLU A 1017 8.21 -11.19 20.88
CA GLU A 1017 8.26 -10.46 22.15
C GLU A 1017 9.70 -10.08 22.48
N PRO A 1018 9.92 -9.09 23.37
CA PRO A 1018 11.26 -8.79 23.88
C PRO A 1018 11.94 -10.05 24.40
N VAL A 1019 13.20 -10.27 23.96
CA VAL A 1019 13.96 -11.47 24.34
C VAL A 1019 14.11 -11.58 25.86
N GLY A 1020 14.11 -12.80 26.38
CA GLY A 1020 14.26 -13.07 27.82
C GLY A 1020 13.01 -12.81 28.66
N ARG A 1021 11.85 -12.63 28.03
CA ARG A 1021 10.55 -12.48 28.72
C ARG A 1021 10.12 -13.74 29.48
N TYR A 1022 10.45 -14.92 28.97
CA TYR A 1022 10.01 -16.21 29.50
C TYR A 1022 11.04 -16.84 30.45
N ILE A 1023 10.67 -17.92 31.12
CA ILE A 1023 11.57 -18.62 32.04
C ILE A 1023 12.68 -19.35 31.26
N ARG A 1024 13.93 -19.12 31.67
CA ARG A 1024 15.12 -19.79 31.12
C ARG A 1024 15.16 -21.30 31.39
N SER A 1025 15.86 -22.01 30.51
CA SER A 1025 16.23 -23.42 30.64
C SER A 1025 17.23 -23.70 31.78
N PRO A 1026 17.49 -24.98 32.13
CA PRO A 1026 18.54 -25.36 33.08
C PRO A 1026 19.94 -24.82 32.80
N TRP A 1027 20.23 -24.44 31.55
CA TRP A 1027 21.50 -23.83 31.14
C TRP A 1027 21.42 -22.33 30.91
N GLU A 1028 20.44 -21.66 31.52
CA GLU A 1028 20.24 -20.20 31.48
C GLU A 1028 20.04 -19.59 30.09
N LEU A 1029 19.62 -20.41 29.13
CA LEU A 1029 19.21 -19.99 27.79
C LEU A 1029 17.71 -19.71 27.77
N PHE A 1030 17.32 -18.69 27.02
CA PHE A 1030 15.94 -18.26 26.84
C PHE A 1030 15.49 -18.51 25.40
N ASP A 1031 14.17 -18.57 25.22
CA ASP A 1031 13.48 -18.54 23.93
C ASP A 1031 13.83 -19.69 22.96
N MET A 1032 14.55 -20.73 23.43
CA MET A 1032 14.96 -21.90 22.62
C MET A 1032 13.81 -22.71 22.01
N HIS A 1033 12.56 -22.46 22.40
CA HIS A 1033 11.37 -23.16 21.93
C HIS A 1033 10.33 -22.22 21.30
N GLY A 1034 10.62 -20.95 21.02
CA GLY A 1034 9.59 -20.04 20.55
C GLY A 1034 10.16 -18.69 20.16
N ASN A 1035 9.30 -17.68 20.14
CA ASN A 1035 9.61 -16.32 19.70
C ASN A 1035 9.93 -16.29 18.19
N VAL A 1036 11.13 -16.66 17.77
CA VAL A 1036 11.51 -16.75 16.34
C VAL A 1036 12.38 -17.97 16.05
N TRP A 1037 12.27 -18.46 14.81
CA TRP A 1037 13.17 -19.50 14.31
C TRP A 1037 14.61 -18.97 14.26
N GLU A 1038 15.59 -19.85 14.39
CA GLU A 1038 16.99 -19.45 14.41
C GLU A 1038 17.81 -20.14 13.32
N TRP A 1039 18.54 -19.36 12.54
CA TRP A 1039 19.52 -19.89 11.60
C TRP A 1039 20.63 -20.67 12.31
N THR A 1040 20.95 -21.84 11.75
CA THR A 1040 22.17 -22.59 12.05
C THR A 1040 23.13 -22.53 10.86
N ARG A 1041 24.42 -22.79 11.06
CA ARG A 1041 25.37 -22.91 9.94
C ARG A 1041 25.17 -24.18 9.10
N SER A 1042 24.39 -25.15 9.58
CA SER A 1042 24.26 -26.46 8.94
C SER A 1042 23.40 -26.41 7.67
N ALA A 1043 23.85 -27.05 6.60
CA ALA A 1043 23.05 -27.36 5.43
C ALA A 1043 22.00 -28.43 5.75
N TYR A 1044 20.80 -28.31 5.17
CA TYR A 1044 19.73 -29.26 5.37
C TYR A 1044 20.03 -30.56 4.63
N LYS A 1045 20.43 -31.58 5.39
CA LYS A 1045 20.70 -32.95 4.91
C LYS A 1045 19.83 -33.98 5.64
N PRO A 1046 19.55 -35.14 5.00
CA PRO A 1046 18.92 -36.28 5.65
C PRO A 1046 19.69 -36.75 6.89
N TYR A 1047 18.97 -37.40 7.80
CA TYR A 1047 19.56 -38.10 8.93
C TYR A 1047 19.96 -39.54 8.52
N PRO A 1048 20.85 -40.24 9.26
CA PRO A 1048 21.40 -39.89 10.57
C PRO A 1048 22.26 -38.62 10.55
N TYR A 1049 22.26 -37.88 11.66
CA TYR A 1049 23.12 -36.69 11.78
C TYR A 1049 24.59 -37.11 11.76
N ARG A 1050 25.39 -36.41 10.95
CA ARG A 1050 26.83 -36.62 10.83
C ARG A 1050 27.54 -35.28 10.79
N ALA A 1051 28.39 -35.02 11.79
CA ALA A 1051 29.16 -33.78 11.84
C ALA A 1051 30.23 -33.69 10.73
N ASP A 1052 30.69 -34.85 10.23
CA ASP A 1052 31.77 -35.02 9.25
C ASP A 1052 31.30 -35.04 7.79
N ASP A 1053 30.00 -34.88 7.52
CA ASP A 1053 29.46 -34.97 6.16
C ASP A 1053 29.50 -33.66 5.38
N GLY A 1054 30.22 -32.65 5.88
CA GLY A 1054 30.33 -31.32 5.28
C GLY A 1054 29.08 -30.43 5.43
N ARG A 1055 28.05 -30.85 6.19
CA ARG A 1055 26.87 -29.97 6.43
C ARG A 1055 27.23 -28.65 7.10
N ASN A 1056 28.31 -28.62 7.88
CA ASN A 1056 28.75 -27.44 8.62
C ASN A 1056 29.73 -26.57 7.82
N ASP A 1057 30.00 -26.92 6.56
CA ASP A 1057 30.91 -26.17 5.70
C ASP A 1057 30.29 -24.81 5.32
N LEU A 1058 31.10 -23.77 5.49
CA LEU A 1058 30.70 -22.39 5.18
C LEU A 1058 30.89 -22.05 3.69
N ALA A 1059 31.80 -22.75 2.99
CA ALA A 1059 32.14 -22.51 1.59
C ALA A 1059 31.17 -23.21 0.60
N ALA A 1060 29.87 -23.08 0.81
CA ALA A 1060 28.87 -23.72 -0.05
C ALA A 1060 28.46 -22.80 -1.22
N ALA A 1061 27.97 -23.39 -2.32
CA ALA A 1061 27.44 -22.63 -3.44
C ALA A 1061 26.16 -21.84 -3.03
N PRO A 1062 25.87 -20.68 -3.63
CA PRO A 1062 24.65 -19.93 -3.34
C PRO A 1062 23.38 -20.76 -3.56
N GLY A 1063 22.37 -20.54 -2.72
CA GLY A 1063 21.07 -21.21 -2.81
C GLY A 1063 20.98 -22.53 -2.07
N VAL A 1064 21.99 -22.87 -1.26
CA VAL A 1064 21.92 -24.03 -0.37
C VAL A 1064 20.83 -23.79 0.67
N LYS A 1065 19.99 -24.82 0.88
CA LYS A 1065 19.01 -24.78 1.97
C LYS A 1065 19.74 -25.02 3.30
N ARG A 1066 19.70 -24.03 4.18
CA ARG A 1066 20.24 -24.06 5.54
C ARG A 1066 19.13 -24.39 6.54
N VAL A 1067 19.52 -25.02 7.64
CA VAL A 1067 18.59 -25.44 8.69
C VAL A 1067 18.29 -24.26 9.60
N VAL A 1068 17.01 -24.05 9.88
CA VAL A 1068 16.57 -23.29 11.06
C VAL A 1068 16.01 -24.22 12.13
N ARG A 1069 16.18 -23.84 13.39
CA ARG A 1069 15.73 -24.58 14.57
C ARG A 1069 14.94 -23.68 15.54
N GLY A 1070 14.28 -24.29 16.51
CA GLY A 1070 13.46 -23.59 17.50
C GLY A 1070 11.99 -23.69 17.17
N GLY A 1071 11.40 -22.53 16.90
CA GLY A 1071 9.98 -22.34 16.79
C GLY A 1071 9.67 -20.85 16.65
N SER A 1072 8.41 -20.48 16.43
CA SER A 1072 8.05 -19.05 16.44
C SER A 1072 6.72 -18.78 17.13
N TRP A 1073 6.48 -17.50 17.40
CA TRP A 1073 5.20 -16.95 17.87
C TRP A 1073 4.00 -17.34 16.98
N TYR A 1074 4.23 -17.73 15.72
CA TYR A 1074 3.18 -18.16 14.78
C TYR A 1074 2.98 -19.68 14.74
N ASP A 1075 3.97 -20.46 15.19
CA ASP A 1075 3.98 -21.91 15.02
C ASP A 1075 3.38 -22.62 16.23
N ARG A 1076 2.56 -23.65 15.99
CA ARG A 1076 1.95 -24.47 17.05
C ARG A 1076 3.00 -25.28 17.82
N PRO A 1077 2.75 -25.67 19.10
CA PRO A 1077 3.71 -26.39 19.93
C PRO A 1077 4.38 -27.61 19.28
N PHE A 1078 3.65 -28.39 18.48
CA PHE A 1078 4.21 -29.52 17.72
C PHE A 1078 5.44 -29.16 16.86
N ARG A 1079 5.50 -27.92 16.37
CA ARG A 1079 6.55 -27.40 15.49
C ARG A 1079 7.68 -26.72 16.23
N ASN A 1080 7.54 -26.50 17.54
CA ASN A 1080 8.47 -25.69 18.35
C ASN A 1080 9.44 -26.52 19.22
N THR A 1081 9.49 -27.81 18.93
CA THR A 1081 10.15 -28.79 19.78
C THR A 1081 11.64 -28.91 19.48
N SER A 1082 12.42 -29.42 20.42
CA SER A 1082 13.89 -29.44 20.36
C SER A 1082 14.47 -29.98 19.04
N SER A 1083 13.83 -30.98 18.43
CA SER A 1083 14.30 -31.65 17.22
C SER A 1083 13.72 -31.10 15.92
N PHE A 1084 12.70 -30.23 15.98
CA PHE A 1084 12.04 -29.76 14.77
C PHE A 1084 12.97 -28.85 13.97
N ARG A 1085 12.93 -28.99 12.64
CA ARG A 1085 13.86 -28.34 11.72
C ARG A 1085 13.14 -27.90 10.44
N LEU A 1086 13.50 -26.75 9.87
CA LEU A 1086 13.01 -26.32 8.56
C LEU A 1086 14.16 -25.93 7.63
N PRO A 1087 14.05 -26.22 6.32
CA PRO A 1087 15.01 -25.75 5.32
C PRO A 1087 14.58 -24.44 4.66
N TYR A 1088 15.47 -23.46 4.64
CA TYR A 1088 15.31 -22.22 3.85
C TYR A 1088 16.58 -21.92 3.07
N ARG A 1089 16.46 -21.25 1.91
CA ARG A 1089 17.63 -20.88 1.10
C ARG A 1089 18.47 -19.85 1.85
N ASP A 1090 19.80 -19.95 1.73
CA ASP A 1090 20.76 -19.10 2.43
C ASP A 1090 20.58 -17.57 2.20
N TYR A 1091 20.03 -17.17 1.05
CA TYR A 1091 19.70 -15.79 0.72
C TYR A 1091 18.28 -15.36 1.09
N GLN A 1092 17.42 -16.30 1.53
CA GLN A 1092 16.01 -16.03 1.81
C GLN A 1092 15.85 -15.27 3.12
N LYS A 1093 15.05 -14.20 3.11
CA LYS A 1093 14.66 -13.44 4.29
C LYS A 1093 13.27 -13.89 4.73
N VAL A 1094 13.20 -14.57 5.86
CA VAL A 1094 11.94 -15.17 6.35
C VAL A 1094 11.37 -14.30 7.46
N TYR A 1095 10.05 -14.07 7.44
CA TYR A 1095 9.37 -13.10 8.31
C TYR A 1095 9.52 -13.37 9.82
N ASN A 1096 9.73 -14.63 10.20
CA ASN A 1096 9.84 -15.08 11.59
C ASN A 1096 11.14 -15.87 11.87
N VAL A 1097 12.20 -15.65 11.09
CA VAL A 1097 13.52 -16.26 11.33
C VAL A 1097 14.54 -15.16 11.71
N GLY A 1098 15.10 -15.29 12.90
CA GLY A 1098 16.28 -14.60 13.39
C GLY A 1098 17.47 -15.54 13.56
N PHE A 1099 18.32 -15.28 14.56
CA PHE A 1099 19.47 -16.13 14.86
C PHE A 1099 20.06 -15.81 16.24
N ARG A 1100 20.89 -16.73 16.75
CA ARG A 1100 21.85 -16.47 17.83
C ARG A 1100 23.26 -16.85 17.40
N VAL A 1101 24.26 -16.40 18.16
CA VAL A 1101 25.68 -16.62 17.85
C VAL A 1101 26.32 -17.59 18.83
N VAL A 1102 27.34 -18.32 18.37
CA VAL A 1102 28.27 -19.07 19.23
C VAL A 1102 29.66 -18.45 19.15
N MET A 1103 30.37 -18.42 20.28
CA MET A 1103 31.77 -18.01 20.34
C MET A 1103 32.65 -19.25 20.54
N MET A 1104 33.64 -19.39 19.66
CA MET A 1104 34.67 -20.42 19.73
C MET A 1104 35.82 -19.93 20.61
N GLU A 1105 36.19 -20.69 21.63
CA GLU A 1105 37.39 -20.40 22.42
C GLU A 1105 38.65 -20.59 21.54
N LYS A 1106 39.67 -19.75 21.72
CA LYS A 1106 40.96 -19.93 21.04
C LYS A 1106 41.59 -21.23 21.53
N GLU A 1107 42.04 -22.07 20.59
CA GLU A 1107 42.79 -23.30 20.89
C GLU A 1107 44.16 -23.01 21.52
#